data_AF-A0A951I7J7-F1
#
_entry.id   AF-A0A951I7J7-F1
#
_cell.length_a   1.000
_cell.length_b   1.000
_cell.length_c   1.000
_cell.angle_alpha   90.00
_cell.angle_beta   90.00
_cell.angle_gamma   90.00
#
_symmetry.space_group_name_H-M   'P 1'
#
loop_
_entity.id
_entity.type
_entity.pdbx_description
1 polymer ?
#
loop_
_entity_poly.entity_id
_entity_poly.type
_entity_poly.pdbx_seq_one_letter_code
_entity_poly.pdbx_strand_id
1 'polypeptide(L)'
;MTNVKMKINGSALLLIALLSLGVLLVFPPPVQGQGKPEQLREEFHKTYPLSPNGRINLENIQGDVQVQVWDRNEVKVDAIKTAYTRELLNDAEIEIDATADSLRIHTQYPDGNLTFNSEGYRRYQNPASVEYTLTVPRNARLNSIELVNGNLMIEGVAGDINASSVNGHVTGRNLRGEVKLATVNGPVEATFDRLDESKAVSLGSVNGSVVLIIPSDSNAIIKAGTVSGAITNDFGLPVRRGDWVGRELYGQLGRGGSRIKLGNVNGSLNIRHASDGRTLSPATSLISVSDSKNKNKNKAKGEDDDEDYDWDEDSDDAGQSARRAARDAQREAQRAQLEAQRAQREAQRAVVEAQRAAVEAQREAQRAAAEAQREAAQAAREAQQEASQAARAAQAEGVRAARDAQREAQRVVIEAQREAQRAVVEAQRAAREDAQKTVTIYDSGSYRLVERSNANFDVSGTPRLNVKTFDGAVSIHGWDKPQVVVTLIKRARSEKGLKGIQFNATKNGNQIEINADFDPKFAQQLAPGVTSTNASANLEIYVPRNVILRAASGDGHLALDGVTGEVDLLTADGSIDVVDGRGRILAKTDDGRIRIAKFDGSAEAITDDGRISLEGRFVQLAARTGDGSITLVVPANFNAVIEADAEKFVNESTLQVTEETTGPRKVRRWKIGKGGAVLTLRTGDGRIILRSTDEP
;
A
#
# COMPACT_ATOMS: atom_id res chain seq x y z
N MET A 1 -35.24 -24.21 -24.73
CA MET A 1 -35.55 -24.36 -23.28
C MET A 1 -35.66 -22.96 -22.70
N THR A 2 -36.61 -22.72 -21.79
CA THR A 2 -37.20 -21.38 -21.62
C THR A 2 -36.86 -20.79 -20.24
N ASN A 3 -36.06 -19.72 -20.20
CA ASN A 3 -35.84 -18.94 -18.97
C ASN A 3 -36.94 -17.88 -18.83
N VAL A 4 -37.78 -18.02 -17.82
CA VAL A 4 -38.90 -17.11 -17.54
C VAL A 4 -38.45 -16.02 -16.56
N LYS A 5 -38.46 -14.76 -17.00
CA LYS A 5 -38.49 -13.61 -16.08
C LYS A 5 -39.90 -13.50 -15.51
N MET A 6 -40.05 -13.66 -14.19
CA MET A 6 -41.36 -13.50 -13.53
C MET A 6 -41.41 -12.17 -12.76
N LYS A 7 -42.11 -11.17 -13.32
CA LYS A 7 -42.65 -10.07 -12.53
C LYS A 7 -43.87 -10.58 -11.75
N ILE A 8 -44.07 -10.11 -10.53
CA ILE A 8 -45.31 -10.32 -9.77
C ILE A 8 -45.88 -8.95 -9.41
N ASN A 9 -47.09 -8.66 -9.89
CA ASN A 9 -47.91 -7.51 -9.51
C ASN A 9 -49.33 -8.04 -9.25
N GLY A 10 -50.03 -7.51 -8.25
CA GLY A 10 -51.49 -7.45 -8.25
C GLY A 10 -52.27 -8.51 -7.47
N SER A 11 -52.61 -8.14 -6.24
CA SER A 11 -54.00 -8.10 -5.75
C SER A 11 -54.78 -9.39 -5.38
N ALA A 12 -54.97 -9.52 -4.06
CA ALA A 12 -56.26 -9.71 -3.37
C ALA A 12 -57.10 -10.99 -3.56
N LEU A 13 -57.35 -11.67 -2.42
CA LEU A 13 -58.67 -12.18 -2.07
C LEU A 13 -58.84 -12.25 -0.53
N LEU A 14 -60.06 -12.05 -0.04
CA LEU A 14 -60.42 -12.04 1.38
C LEU A 14 -60.55 -13.46 1.96
N LEU A 15 -60.35 -13.57 3.28
CA LEU A 15 -61.16 -14.45 4.12
C LEU A 15 -61.35 -13.81 5.51
N ILE A 16 -62.52 -14.06 6.13
CA ILE A 16 -63.00 -13.36 7.34
C ILE A 16 -63.11 -14.35 8.51
N ALA A 17 -62.71 -13.91 9.70
CA ALA A 17 -63.12 -14.51 10.97
C ALA A 17 -63.49 -13.38 11.95
N LEU A 18 -64.47 -13.63 12.82
CA LEU A 18 -65.13 -12.63 13.70
C LEU A 18 -64.81 -12.86 15.18
N LEU A 19 -65.16 -11.83 15.99
CA LEU A 19 -65.11 -11.68 17.46
C LEU A 19 -64.01 -10.69 17.94
N SER A 20 -64.28 -9.75 18.86
CA SER A 20 -65.55 -9.39 19.53
C SER A 20 -65.60 -7.90 19.91
N LEU A 21 -66.79 -7.39 20.20
CA LEU A 21 -67.07 -5.96 20.44
C LEU A 21 -66.44 -5.42 21.74
N GLY A 22 -65.85 -4.22 21.70
CA GLY A 22 -65.35 -3.50 22.87
C GLY A 22 -65.16 -2.01 22.58
N VAL A 23 -66.20 -1.20 22.79
CA VAL A 23 -66.12 0.27 22.62
C VAL A 23 -65.47 0.87 23.87
N LEU A 24 -64.20 1.24 23.77
CA LEU A 24 -63.51 2.05 24.78
C LEU A 24 -63.24 3.45 24.21
N LEU A 25 -63.68 4.49 24.92
CA LEU A 25 -63.37 5.88 24.58
C LEU A 25 -61.90 6.18 24.92
N VAL A 26 -61.01 5.83 24.00
CA VAL A 26 -59.61 6.23 24.06
C VAL A 26 -59.52 7.71 23.69
N PHE A 27 -59.33 8.56 24.71
CA PHE A 27 -58.90 9.94 24.51
C PHE A 27 -57.63 9.97 23.64
N PRO A 28 -57.44 10.97 22.75
CA PRO A 28 -56.15 11.15 22.12
C PRO A 28 -55.09 11.27 23.22
N PRO A 29 -53.99 10.49 23.17
CA PRO A 29 -52.96 10.56 24.21
C PRO A 29 -52.45 12.01 24.30
N PRO A 30 -52.11 12.50 25.51
CA PRO A 30 -51.50 13.81 25.63
C PRO A 30 -50.25 13.85 24.76
N VAL A 31 -50.03 14.96 24.06
CA VAL A 31 -48.83 15.18 23.25
C VAL A 31 -47.62 15.30 24.18
N GLN A 32 -47.08 14.14 24.56
CA GLN A 32 -45.87 14.04 25.36
C GLN A 32 -44.68 14.55 24.54
N GLY A 33 -43.69 15.10 25.24
CA GLY A 33 -42.65 15.94 24.63
C GLY A 33 -41.82 15.23 23.55
N GLN A 34 -41.18 16.04 22.71
CA GLN A 34 -40.36 15.60 21.57
C GLN A 34 -39.37 14.48 21.95
N GLY A 35 -39.75 13.24 21.62
CA GLY A 35 -38.85 12.09 21.67
C GLY A 35 -37.70 12.30 20.68
N LYS A 36 -36.50 11.85 21.07
CA LYS A 36 -35.39 11.74 20.12
C LYS A 36 -35.76 10.70 19.05
N PRO A 37 -35.54 10.97 17.75
CA PRO A 37 -35.70 9.94 16.72
C PRO A 37 -34.90 8.69 17.08
N GLU A 38 -35.57 7.54 17.11
CA GLU A 38 -34.90 6.25 17.27
C GLU A 38 -34.17 5.86 15.99
N GLN A 39 -33.10 5.06 16.12
CA GLN A 39 -32.38 4.52 14.97
C GLN A 39 -33.11 3.28 14.45
N LEU A 40 -33.34 3.26 13.14
CA LEU A 40 -33.70 2.04 12.42
C LEU A 40 -32.46 1.14 12.35
N ARG A 41 -32.66 -0.14 12.60
CA ARG A 41 -31.65 -1.19 12.61
C ARG A 41 -32.07 -2.32 11.67
N GLU A 42 -31.12 -2.82 10.91
CA GLU A 42 -31.27 -4.01 10.06
C GLU A 42 -30.07 -4.93 10.28
N GLU A 43 -30.34 -6.23 10.36
CA GLU A 43 -29.36 -7.24 10.72
C GLU A 43 -29.21 -8.23 9.56
N PHE A 44 -27.96 -8.47 9.16
CA PHE A 44 -27.59 -9.42 8.13
C PHE A 44 -26.70 -10.49 8.76
N HIS A 45 -27.14 -11.74 8.69
CA HIS A 45 -26.43 -12.90 9.24
C HIS A 45 -26.30 -13.95 8.16
N LYS A 46 -25.07 -14.18 7.67
CA LYS A 46 -24.82 -15.18 6.64
C LYS A 46 -23.47 -15.84 6.79
N THR A 47 -23.42 -17.14 6.51
CA THR A 47 -22.20 -17.95 6.59
C THR A 47 -21.78 -18.38 5.18
N TYR A 48 -20.48 -18.30 4.90
CA TYR A 48 -19.88 -18.61 3.61
C TYR A 48 -18.74 -19.63 3.80
N PRO A 49 -18.61 -20.67 2.96
CA PRO A 49 -17.48 -21.59 3.04
C PRO A 49 -16.18 -20.87 2.71
N LEU A 50 -15.10 -21.14 3.47
CA LEU A 50 -13.77 -20.59 3.20
C LEU A 50 -12.69 -21.56 3.67
N SER A 51 -11.67 -21.80 2.83
CA SER A 51 -10.55 -22.68 3.17
C SER A 51 -9.77 -22.15 4.40
N PRO A 52 -9.06 -23.01 5.15
CA PRO A 52 -8.36 -22.60 6.37
C PRO A 52 -7.36 -21.46 6.21
N ASN A 53 -6.84 -21.28 4.99
CA ASN A 53 -5.85 -20.25 4.62
C ASN A 53 -6.44 -19.19 3.66
N GLY A 54 -7.77 -19.18 3.47
CA GLY A 54 -8.45 -18.33 2.50
C GLY A 54 -8.25 -16.84 2.79
N ARG A 55 -8.38 -16.03 1.73
CA ARG A 55 -8.18 -14.58 1.79
C ARG A 55 -9.49 -13.88 2.14
N ILE A 56 -9.41 -12.88 3.00
CA ILE A 56 -10.53 -12.01 3.35
C ILE A 56 -10.14 -10.57 3.00
N ASN A 57 -11.00 -9.93 2.21
CA ASN A 57 -10.95 -8.52 1.89
C ASN A 57 -12.23 -7.85 2.43
N LEU A 58 -12.10 -6.74 3.14
CA LEU A 58 -13.23 -5.92 3.59
C LEU A 58 -12.93 -4.44 3.35
N GLU A 59 -13.87 -3.75 2.72
CA GLU A 59 -13.81 -2.32 2.43
C GLU A 59 -15.07 -1.65 3.03
N ASN A 60 -14.91 -0.74 4.01
CA ASN A 60 -16.04 -0.10 4.69
C ASN A 60 -15.77 1.39 5.01
N ILE A 61 -16.79 2.24 4.86
CA ILE A 61 -16.64 3.69 5.01
C ILE A 61 -17.05 4.19 6.42
N GLN A 62 -18.04 3.54 7.04
CA GLN A 62 -18.53 3.90 8.37
C GLN A 62 -18.96 2.66 9.16
N GLY A 63 -18.39 2.50 10.34
CA GLY A 63 -18.78 1.47 11.31
C GLY A 63 -17.60 0.65 11.82
N ASP A 64 -17.67 0.23 13.07
CA ASP A 64 -16.63 -0.56 13.71
C ASP A 64 -16.60 -1.99 13.14
N VAL A 65 -15.40 -2.56 13.03
CA VAL A 65 -15.19 -3.90 12.49
C VAL A 65 -14.44 -4.75 13.51
N GLN A 66 -15.09 -5.83 13.95
CA GLN A 66 -14.52 -6.85 14.81
C GLN A 66 -14.25 -8.13 14.00
N VAL A 67 -13.02 -8.63 14.06
CA VAL A 67 -12.62 -9.92 13.47
C VAL A 67 -12.18 -10.85 14.60
N GLN A 68 -12.87 -11.97 14.74
CA GLN A 68 -12.63 -12.99 15.76
C GLN A 68 -12.46 -14.37 15.11
N VAL A 69 -11.74 -15.28 15.75
CA VAL A 69 -11.44 -16.60 15.18
C VAL A 69 -12.30 -17.74 15.71
N TRP A 70 -12.54 -18.73 14.87
CA TRP A 70 -13.03 -20.06 15.25
C TRP A 70 -12.31 -21.18 14.50
N ASP A 71 -12.52 -22.41 14.95
CA ASP A 71 -11.91 -23.62 14.39
C ASP A 71 -12.86 -24.30 13.38
N ARG A 72 -13.39 -23.50 12.43
CA ARG A 72 -14.25 -23.95 11.31
C ARG A 72 -13.75 -23.42 9.98
N ASN A 73 -14.06 -24.14 8.89
CA ASN A 73 -13.70 -23.80 7.50
C ASN A 73 -14.82 -23.00 6.80
N GLU A 74 -15.34 -22.00 7.50
CA GLU A 74 -16.38 -21.10 7.04
C GLU A 74 -16.18 -19.72 7.69
N VAL A 75 -16.69 -18.66 7.07
CA VAL A 75 -16.75 -17.31 7.66
C VAL A 75 -18.20 -16.98 7.96
N LYS A 76 -18.48 -16.60 9.21
CA LYS A 76 -19.75 -15.95 9.58
C LYS A 76 -19.59 -14.45 9.42
N VAL A 77 -20.40 -13.87 8.54
CA VAL A 77 -20.54 -12.43 8.37
C VAL A 77 -21.81 -12.01 9.10
N ASP A 78 -21.63 -11.37 10.25
CA ASP A 78 -22.69 -10.62 10.92
C ASP A 78 -22.48 -9.13 10.59
N ALA A 79 -23.49 -8.47 10.04
CA ALA A 79 -23.45 -7.05 9.77
C ALA A 79 -24.70 -6.36 10.31
N ILE A 80 -24.53 -5.22 10.99
CA ILE A 80 -25.60 -4.44 11.59
C ILE A 80 -25.59 -3.06 10.93
N LYS A 81 -26.64 -2.78 10.15
CA LYS A 81 -26.87 -1.50 9.48
C LYS A 81 -27.71 -0.62 10.41
N THR A 82 -27.26 0.61 10.69
CA THR A 82 -28.01 1.58 11.50
C THR A 82 -28.10 2.95 10.83
N ALA A 83 -29.33 3.51 10.76
CA ALA A 83 -29.59 4.87 10.24
C ALA A 83 -30.85 5.46 10.90
N TYR A 84 -31.22 6.70 10.57
CA TYR A 84 -32.41 7.36 11.13
C TYR A 84 -33.61 7.43 10.17
N THR A 85 -33.43 7.08 8.88
CA THR A 85 -34.54 6.87 7.93
C THR A 85 -34.35 5.55 7.20
N ARG A 86 -35.44 4.99 6.67
CA ARG A 86 -35.39 3.70 5.94
C ARG A 86 -34.66 3.85 4.58
N GLU A 87 -34.68 5.05 4.01
CA GLU A 87 -33.92 5.41 2.81
C GLU A 87 -32.42 5.36 3.10
N LEU A 88 -31.94 6.13 4.09
CA LEU A 88 -30.53 6.13 4.52
C LEU A 88 -30.02 4.76 4.98
N LEU A 89 -30.92 3.86 5.39
CA LEU A 89 -30.61 2.46 5.70
C LEU A 89 -30.52 1.57 4.46
N ASN A 90 -31.34 1.81 3.43
CA ASN A 90 -31.25 1.11 2.15
C ASN A 90 -30.00 1.52 1.37
N ASP A 91 -29.58 2.79 1.47
CA ASP A 91 -28.44 3.38 0.75
C ASP A 91 -27.12 2.61 0.88
N ALA A 92 -26.86 1.96 2.02
CA ALA A 92 -25.67 1.11 2.19
C ALA A 92 -25.95 -0.32 1.72
N GLU A 93 -25.45 -0.68 0.55
CA GLU A 93 -25.56 -2.02 -0.03
C GLU A 93 -24.31 -2.86 0.31
N ILE A 94 -24.51 -4.08 0.78
CA ILE A 94 -23.42 -4.97 1.22
C ILE A 94 -23.20 -6.02 0.13
N GLU A 95 -22.22 -5.78 -0.75
CA GLU A 95 -21.80 -6.75 -1.75
C GLU A 95 -20.85 -7.78 -1.12
N ILE A 96 -21.10 -9.06 -1.39
CA ILE A 96 -20.27 -10.17 -0.89
C ILE A 96 -20.00 -11.19 -1.99
N ASP A 97 -18.77 -11.16 -2.52
CA ASP A 97 -18.24 -12.20 -3.40
C ASP A 97 -17.55 -13.28 -2.57
N ALA A 98 -18.11 -14.49 -2.59
CA ALA A 98 -17.58 -15.64 -1.85
C ALA A 98 -17.18 -16.78 -2.79
N THR A 99 -15.93 -17.23 -2.66
CA THR A 99 -15.38 -18.44 -3.28
C THR A 99 -14.75 -19.32 -2.20
N ALA A 100 -14.38 -20.56 -2.53
CA ALA A 100 -13.74 -21.48 -1.60
C ALA A 100 -12.43 -20.95 -0.98
N ASP A 101 -11.72 -20.01 -1.63
CA ASP A 101 -10.42 -19.47 -1.20
C ASP A 101 -10.39 -17.95 -1.03
N SER A 102 -11.51 -17.26 -1.27
CA SER A 102 -11.60 -15.79 -1.15
C SER A 102 -12.99 -15.33 -0.72
N LEU A 103 -13.04 -14.43 0.25
CA LEU A 103 -14.23 -13.64 0.59
C LEU A 103 -13.91 -12.16 0.40
N ARG A 104 -14.63 -11.47 -0.48
CA ARG A 104 -14.61 -10.00 -0.55
C ARG A 104 -15.94 -9.46 -0.03
N ILE A 105 -15.86 -8.50 0.88
CA ILE A 105 -16.98 -7.73 1.40
C ILE A 105 -16.71 -6.27 1.01
N HIS A 106 -17.63 -5.65 0.28
CA HIS A 106 -17.52 -4.25 -0.11
C HIS A 106 -18.83 -3.55 0.25
N THR A 107 -18.79 -2.63 1.22
CA THR A 107 -19.95 -1.79 1.53
C THR A 107 -20.07 -0.71 0.46
N GLN A 108 -20.89 -0.93 -0.56
CA GLN A 108 -21.29 0.14 -1.45
C GLN A 108 -22.16 1.16 -0.72
N TYR A 109 -22.02 2.40 -1.13
CA TYR A 109 -22.81 3.55 -0.72
C TYR A 109 -23.11 4.36 -1.99
N PRO A 110 -24.18 5.18 -2.04
CA PRO A 110 -24.57 5.86 -3.27
C PRO A 110 -23.53 6.91 -3.67
N ASP A 111 -23.30 7.08 -4.97
CA ASP A 111 -22.35 8.03 -5.55
C ASP A 111 -22.58 9.46 -5.02
N GLY A 112 -21.79 9.87 -4.03
CA GLY A 112 -22.08 11.06 -3.25
C GLY A 112 -21.06 11.34 -2.14
N ASN A 113 -21.28 12.43 -1.38
CA ASN A 113 -20.37 12.85 -0.31
C ASN A 113 -20.91 12.45 1.07
N LEU A 114 -20.68 11.19 1.40
CA LEU A 114 -20.99 10.59 2.70
C LEU A 114 -20.44 11.48 3.83
N THR A 115 -21.28 11.77 4.83
CA THR A 115 -20.97 12.73 5.89
C THR A 115 -21.56 12.23 7.19
N PHE A 116 -20.70 11.77 8.10
CA PHE A 116 -21.07 11.15 9.36
C PHE A 116 -20.89 12.16 10.49
N ASN A 117 -21.99 12.73 10.98
CA ASN A 117 -22.01 13.76 12.01
C ASN A 117 -22.19 13.10 13.39
N SER A 118 -21.30 13.40 14.35
CA SER A 118 -21.43 12.93 15.73
C SER A 118 -22.49 13.69 16.54
N GLU A 119 -22.73 14.97 16.22
CA GLU A 119 -23.50 15.90 17.05
C GLU A 119 -24.61 16.67 16.30
N GLY A 120 -25.61 17.10 17.06
CA GLY A 120 -26.72 17.95 16.61
C GLY A 120 -27.70 17.27 15.65
N TYR A 121 -28.64 18.06 15.13
CA TYR A 121 -29.73 17.58 14.25
C TYR A 121 -29.25 16.94 12.94
N ARG A 122 -27.99 17.17 12.52
CA ARG A 122 -27.42 16.53 11.32
C ARG A 122 -27.11 15.05 11.51
N ARG A 123 -27.01 14.56 12.75
CA ARG A 123 -26.84 13.13 13.04
C ARG A 123 -27.99 12.29 12.47
N TYR A 124 -29.20 12.86 12.38
CA TYR A 124 -30.38 12.24 11.77
C TYR A 124 -30.31 12.15 10.22
N GLN A 125 -29.28 12.72 9.60
CA GLN A 125 -29.03 12.71 8.16
C GLN A 125 -27.73 11.96 7.79
N ASN A 126 -27.13 11.23 8.75
CA ASN A 126 -25.98 10.40 8.47
C ASN A 126 -26.38 9.23 7.54
N PRO A 127 -25.58 8.88 6.52
CA PRO A 127 -25.70 7.59 5.84
C PRO A 127 -25.54 6.44 6.83
N ALA A 128 -26.00 5.23 6.48
CA ALA A 128 -25.95 4.11 7.41
C ALA A 128 -24.53 3.80 7.93
N SER A 129 -24.42 3.60 9.23
CA SER A 129 -23.26 2.94 9.84
C SER A 129 -23.45 1.44 9.63
N VAL A 130 -22.43 0.76 9.11
CA VAL A 130 -22.43 -0.70 8.91
C VAL A 130 -21.33 -1.29 9.78
N GLU A 131 -21.73 -1.81 10.94
CA GLU A 131 -20.85 -2.49 11.88
C GLU A 131 -20.73 -3.96 11.47
N TYR A 132 -19.51 -4.49 11.42
CA TYR A 132 -19.25 -5.88 11.03
C TYR A 132 -18.64 -6.69 12.17
N THR A 133 -19.18 -7.88 12.43
CA THR A 133 -18.51 -8.93 13.20
C THR A 133 -18.24 -10.11 12.28
N LEU A 134 -16.96 -10.33 11.97
CA LEU A 134 -16.49 -11.46 11.15
C LEU A 134 -15.96 -12.55 12.08
N THR A 135 -16.54 -13.75 12.00
CA THR A 135 -15.98 -14.95 12.65
C THR A 135 -15.28 -15.81 11.60
N VAL A 136 -13.96 -15.92 11.66
CA VAL A 136 -13.10 -16.40 10.55
C VAL A 136 -12.28 -17.64 10.94
N PRO A 137 -11.86 -18.49 9.97
CA PRO A 137 -10.93 -19.58 10.23
C PRO A 137 -9.61 -19.06 10.84
N ARG A 138 -9.07 -19.74 11.85
CA ARG A 138 -7.89 -19.28 12.62
C ARG A 138 -6.66 -18.86 11.79
N ASN A 139 -6.42 -19.52 10.64
CA ASN A 139 -5.28 -19.26 9.76
C ASN A 139 -5.66 -18.43 8.50
N ALA A 140 -6.88 -17.90 8.44
CA ALA A 140 -7.34 -17.06 7.33
C ALA A 140 -6.49 -15.78 7.23
N ARG A 141 -6.32 -15.29 6.00
CA ARG A 141 -5.44 -14.15 5.71
C ARG A 141 -6.26 -12.90 5.46
N LEU A 142 -6.10 -11.89 6.33
CA LEU A 142 -6.77 -10.61 6.20
C LEU A 142 -5.94 -9.77 5.21
N ASN A 143 -6.27 -9.88 3.92
CA ASN A 143 -5.39 -9.45 2.83
C ASN A 143 -5.51 -7.94 2.54
N SER A 144 -6.71 -7.37 2.71
CA SER A 144 -6.92 -5.93 2.89
C SER A 144 -8.18 -5.72 3.73
N ILE A 145 -8.02 -5.12 4.91
CA ILE A 145 -9.14 -4.61 5.71
C ILE A 145 -9.00 -3.09 5.74
N GLU A 146 -9.84 -2.38 5.02
CA GLU A 146 -9.70 -0.95 4.74
C GLU A 146 -10.93 -0.20 5.26
N LEU A 147 -10.72 0.63 6.29
CA LEU A 147 -11.74 1.45 6.93
C LEU A 147 -11.51 2.94 6.70
N VAL A 148 -12.57 3.72 6.49
CA VAL A 148 -12.46 5.20 6.51
C VAL A 148 -12.77 5.75 7.90
N ASN A 149 -13.90 5.37 8.51
CA ASN A 149 -14.28 5.84 9.84
C ASN A 149 -14.82 4.67 10.68
N GLY A 150 -14.02 4.22 11.65
CA GLY A 150 -14.38 3.08 12.50
C GLY A 150 -13.17 2.48 13.20
N ASN A 151 -13.41 1.92 14.37
CA ASN A 151 -12.40 1.15 15.10
C ASN A 151 -12.29 -0.26 14.50
N LEU A 152 -11.05 -0.75 14.41
CA LEU A 152 -10.76 -2.09 13.94
C LEU A 152 -10.23 -2.93 15.10
N MET A 153 -10.94 -4.01 15.45
CA MET A 153 -10.54 -4.97 16.48
C MET A 153 -10.28 -6.33 15.84
N ILE A 154 -9.06 -6.87 15.95
CA ILE A 154 -8.69 -8.19 15.40
C ILE A 154 -8.20 -9.07 16.54
N GLU A 155 -8.78 -10.26 16.72
CA GLU A 155 -8.46 -11.16 17.84
C GLU A 155 -8.17 -12.60 17.40
N GLY A 156 -6.99 -13.11 17.82
CA GLY A 156 -6.61 -14.53 17.73
C GLY A 156 -6.25 -15.05 16.35
N VAL A 157 -6.19 -14.17 15.34
CA VAL A 157 -5.80 -14.50 13.96
C VAL A 157 -4.33 -14.91 13.90
N ALA A 158 -4.06 -16.04 13.23
CA ALA A 158 -2.73 -16.63 13.04
C ALA A 158 -2.27 -16.67 11.57
N GLY A 159 -3.11 -16.21 10.64
CA GLY A 159 -2.73 -15.94 9.25
C GLY A 159 -2.11 -14.55 9.08
N ASP A 160 -1.69 -14.23 7.86
CA ASP A 160 -1.10 -12.93 7.54
C ASP A 160 -2.18 -11.81 7.51
N ILE A 161 -1.85 -10.64 8.06
CA ILE A 161 -2.75 -9.51 8.29
C ILE A 161 -2.19 -8.23 7.65
N ASN A 162 -2.97 -7.60 6.79
CA ASN A 162 -2.77 -6.27 6.23
C ASN A 162 -4.06 -5.46 6.39
N ALA A 163 -4.03 -4.45 7.26
CA ALA A 163 -5.18 -3.60 7.55
C ALA A 163 -4.81 -2.14 7.76
N SER A 164 -5.75 -1.24 7.44
CA SER A 164 -5.60 0.20 7.65
C SER A 164 -6.93 0.90 7.89
N SER A 165 -6.93 1.86 8.81
CA SER A 165 -8.03 2.84 8.98
C SER A 165 -7.56 4.24 8.55
N VAL A 166 -8.48 5.15 8.23
CA VAL A 166 -8.18 6.58 8.14
C VAL A 166 -8.43 7.25 9.48
N ASN A 167 -9.63 7.09 10.04
CA ASN A 167 -10.03 7.64 11.34
C ASN A 167 -10.54 6.52 12.25
N GLY A 168 -9.74 6.11 13.24
CA GLY A 168 -10.14 5.08 14.21
C GLY A 168 -8.97 4.42 14.94
N HIS A 169 -9.31 3.75 16.04
CA HIS A 169 -8.39 2.93 16.82
C HIS A 169 -8.18 1.59 16.10
N VAL A 170 -6.93 1.15 15.94
CA VAL A 170 -6.61 -0.15 15.32
C VAL A 170 -5.96 -1.04 16.36
N THR A 171 -6.71 -2.02 16.87
CA THR A 171 -6.29 -2.92 17.95
C THR A 171 -6.23 -4.36 17.47
N GLY A 172 -5.06 -4.98 17.58
CA GLY A 172 -4.85 -6.41 17.34
C GLY A 172 -4.43 -7.14 18.61
N ARG A 173 -5.08 -8.26 18.95
CA ARG A 173 -4.75 -9.07 20.14
C ARG A 173 -4.53 -10.54 19.79
N ASN A 174 -3.64 -11.17 20.54
CA ASN A 174 -3.28 -12.59 20.40
C ASN A 174 -2.84 -12.95 18.97
N LEU A 175 -2.17 -12.00 18.29
CA LEU A 175 -1.78 -12.15 16.89
C LEU A 175 -0.60 -13.12 16.72
N ARG A 176 -0.59 -13.81 15.58
CA ARG A 176 0.54 -14.60 15.05
C ARG A 176 0.57 -14.43 13.52
N GLY A 177 1.73 -14.54 12.87
CA GLY A 177 1.88 -14.35 11.41
C GLY A 177 2.56 -13.04 11.02
N GLU A 178 2.49 -12.64 9.74
CA GLU A 178 2.95 -11.32 9.29
C GLU A 178 1.85 -10.28 9.56
N VAL A 179 2.20 -9.15 10.15
CA VAL A 179 1.22 -8.16 10.63
C VAL A 179 1.59 -6.76 10.18
N LYS A 180 0.74 -6.16 9.35
CA LYS A 180 0.81 -4.77 8.93
C LYS A 180 -0.49 -4.05 9.33
N LEU A 181 -0.38 -3.13 10.29
CA LEU A 181 -1.48 -2.30 10.79
C LEU A 181 -1.11 -0.83 10.63
N ALA A 182 -2.03 -0.02 10.09
CA ALA A 182 -1.81 1.42 9.94
C ALA A 182 -3.08 2.24 10.27
N THR A 183 -2.89 3.48 10.71
CA THR A 183 -3.97 4.48 10.77
C THR A 183 -3.44 5.87 10.42
N VAL A 184 -4.32 6.79 10.00
CA VAL A 184 -3.95 8.21 9.86
C VAL A 184 -4.21 8.93 11.17
N ASN A 185 -5.44 8.86 11.70
CA ASN A 185 -5.85 9.52 12.93
C ASN A 185 -6.40 8.48 13.93
N GLY A 186 -5.62 8.20 14.97
CA GLY A 186 -5.96 7.23 16.02
C GLY A 186 -4.73 6.45 16.51
N PRO A 187 -4.80 5.76 17.65
CA PRO A 187 -3.73 4.90 18.11
C PRO A 187 -3.76 3.53 17.42
N VAL A 188 -2.59 2.86 17.38
CA VAL A 188 -2.44 1.47 16.93
C VAL A 188 -1.88 0.64 18.08
N GLU A 189 -2.61 -0.39 18.52
CA GLU A 189 -2.16 -1.32 19.56
C GLU A 189 -2.06 -2.73 18.97
N ALA A 190 -0.92 -3.40 19.12
CA ALA A 190 -0.74 -4.79 18.70
C ALA A 190 -0.12 -5.65 19.81
N THR A 191 -0.86 -6.66 20.26
CA THR A 191 -0.39 -7.69 21.21
C THR A 191 -0.17 -9.02 20.48
N PHE A 192 1.06 -9.51 20.53
CA PHE A 192 1.45 -10.81 19.99
C PHE A 192 1.48 -11.87 21.09
N ASP A 193 0.87 -13.02 20.83
CA ASP A 193 1.00 -14.20 21.69
C ASP A 193 2.31 -14.96 21.40
N ARG A 194 2.71 -15.00 20.12
CA ARG A 194 3.99 -15.56 19.68
C ARG A 194 4.48 -14.87 18.41
N LEU A 195 5.70 -14.34 18.45
CA LEU A 195 6.43 -13.90 17.26
C LEU A 195 6.99 -15.10 16.49
N ASP A 196 6.96 -15.00 15.16
CA ASP A 196 7.59 -15.97 14.26
C ASP A 196 8.84 -15.32 13.63
N GLU A 197 9.99 -15.96 13.79
CA GLU A 197 11.29 -15.40 13.37
C GLU A 197 11.40 -15.18 11.86
N SER A 198 10.53 -15.80 11.05
CA SER A 198 10.49 -15.60 9.59
C SER A 198 9.57 -14.47 9.14
N LYS A 199 8.65 -14.02 10.00
CA LYS A 199 7.56 -13.07 9.66
C LYS A 199 7.91 -11.64 10.06
N ALA A 200 7.30 -10.68 9.38
CA ALA A 200 7.50 -9.25 9.63
C ALA A 200 6.34 -8.64 10.45
N VAL A 201 6.64 -7.58 11.18
CA VAL A 201 5.65 -6.73 11.85
C VAL A 201 5.89 -5.28 11.43
N SER A 202 4.83 -4.57 11.04
CA SER A 202 4.88 -3.17 10.60
C SER A 202 3.69 -2.41 11.15
N LEU A 203 3.90 -1.58 12.17
CA LEU A 203 2.85 -0.72 12.75
C LEU A 203 3.12 0.75 12.39
N GLY A 204 2.09 1.47 11.96
CA GLY A 204 2.19 2.86 11.51
C GLY A 204 1.04 3.77 11.97
N SER A 205 1.36 5.00 12.32
CA SER A 205 0.39 6.07 12.61
C SER A 205 0.86 7.39 11.99
N VAL A 206 -0.05 8.34 11.73
CA VAL A 206 0.32 9.73 11.46
C VAL A 206 0.07 10.56 12.72
N ASN A 207 -1.17 10.63 13.21
CA ASN A 207 -1.55 11.30 14.46
C ASN A 207 -2.11 10.28 15.47
N GLY A 208 -1.28 9.85 16.41
CA GLY A 208 -1.63 8.82 17.38
C GLY A 208 -0.44 8.21 18.12
N SER A 209 -0.71 7.34 19.08
CA SER A 209 0.30 6.52 19.73
C SER A 209 0.33 5.11 19.14
N VAL A 210 1.53 4.55 18.96
CA VAL A 210 1.71 3.15 18.59
C VAL A 210 2.20 2.38 19.80
N VAL A 211 1.49 1.30 20.14
CA VAL A 211 1.81 0.41 21.26
C VAL A 211 2.03 -1.00 20.71
N LEU A 212 3.22 -1.52 20.92
CA LEU A 212 3.59 -2.89 20.59
C LEU A 212 3.79 -3.67 21.90
N ILE A 213 3.09 -4.79 22.06
CA ILE A 213 3.26 -5.72 23.18
C ILE A 213 3.69 -7.08 22.61
N ILE A 214 4.85 -7.56 23.03
CA ILE A 214 5.46 -8.82 22.55
C ILE A 214 5.89 -9.71 23.73
N PRO A 215 5.93 -11.05 23.59
CA PRO A 215 6.41 -11.94 24.64
C PRO A 215 7.81 -11.57 25.13
N SER A 216 8.09 -11.73 26.42
CA SER A 216 9.36 -11.28 27.02
C SER A 216 10.58 -12.02 26.41
N ASP A 217 10.38 -13.26 25.95
CA ASP A 217 11.35 -14.15 25.31
C ASP A 217 11.45 -14.01 23.78
N SER A 218 10.99 -12.89 23.21
CA SER A 218 10.97 -12.65 21.75
C SER A 218 12.35 -12.41 21.11
N ASN A 219 12.69 -13.19 20.07
CA ASN A 219 13.80 -12.92 19.16
C ASN A 219 13.38 -12.02 17.99
N ALA A 220 13.92 -10.79 17.93
CA ALA A 220 13.51 -9.79 16.94
C ALA A 220 14.63 -8.79 16.59
N ILE A 221 14.46 -8.07 15.47
CA ILE A 221 15.21 -6.86 15.11
C ILE A 221 14.18 -5.73 14.99
N ILE A 222 14.34 -4.68 15.79
CA ILE A 222 13.39 -3.56 15.90
C ILE A 222 14.03 -2.30 15.32
N LYS A 223 13.41 -1.68 14.28
CA LYS A 223 13.64 -0.27 13.90
C LYS A 223 12.37 0.53 14.20
N ALA A 224 12.47 1.50 15.09
CA ALA A 224 11.36 2.35 15.52
C ALA A 224 11.76 3.84 15.36
N GLY A 225 10.91 4.65 14.74
CA GLY A 225 11.19 6.08 14.49
C GLY A 225 9.96 6.96 14.59
N THR A 226 10.10 8.14 15.21
CA THR A 226 9.02 9.14 15.31
C THR A 226 9.52 10.57 15.16
N VAL A 227 8.84 11.37 14.33
CA VAL A 227 9.23 12.75 14.00
C VAL A 227 8.94 13.71 15.18
N SER A 228 7.73 13.64 15.73
CA SER A 228 7.29 14.40 16.92
C SER A 228 6.76 13.43 17.98
N GLY A 229 7.54 13.22 19.05
CA GLY A 229 7.10 12.35 20.15
C GLY A 229 8.18 11.83 21.08
N ALA A 230 7.87 10.70 21.69
CA ALA A 230 8.78 9.92 22.54
C ALA A 230 8.73 8.44 22.15
N ILE A 231 9.89 7.80 22.12
CA ILE A 231 9.99 6.34 22.07
C ILE A 231 10.26 5.86 23.50
N THR A 232 9.51 4.87 23.96
CA THR A 232 9.77 4.12 25.20
C THR A 232 9.94 2.64 24.86
N ASN A 233 10.77 1.93 25.63
CA ASN A 233 10.81 0.48 25.54
C ASN A 233 11.17 -0.17 26.88
N ASP A 234 10.51 -1.27 27.20
CA ASP A 234 10.72 -2.01 28.45
C ASP A 234 11.94 -2.97 28.37
N PHE A 235 12.54 -3.11 27.19
CA PHE A 235 13.70 -4.00 26.91
C PHE A 235 15.07 -3.35 27.15
N GLY A 236 15.13 -2.07 27.51
CA GLY A 236 16.39 -1.36 27.79
C GLY A 236 17.23 -0.99 26.55
N LEU A 237 16.68 -1.06 25.34
CA LEU A 237 17.34 -0.58 24.12
C LEU A 237 17.53 0.95 24.20
N PRO A 238 18.69 1.50 23.77
CA PRO A 238 18.93 2.93 23.80
C PRO A 238 18.10 3.65 22.72
N VAL A 239 17.24 4.57 23.16
CA VAL A 239 16.57 5.54 22.29
C VAL A 239 17.53 6.72 22.07
N ARG A 240 17.77 7.09 20.82
CA ARG A 240 18.49 8.32 20.45
C ARG A 240 17.50 9.38 19.96
N ARG A 241 17.94 10.65 19.97
CA ARG A 241 17.39 11.63 19.02
C ARG A 241 17.97 11.29 17.65
N GLY A 242 17.19 11.44 16.58
CA GLY A 242 17.75 11.36 15.23
C GLY A 242 18.79 12.47 15.03
N ASP A 243 19.69 12.29 14.05
CA ASP A 243 20.78 13.24 13.79
C ASP A 243 20.30 14.67 13.42
N TRP A 244 19.00 14.84 13.09
CA TRP A 244 18.42 16.11 12.63
C TRP A 244 17.07 16.43 13.30
N VAL A 245 16.12 15.49 13.26
CA VAL A 245 14.76 15.62 13.84
C VAL A 245 14.37 14.31 14.54
N GLY A 246 13.38 14.36 15.44
CA GLY A 246 12.71 13.18 15.97
C GLY A 246 13.55 12.31 16.91
N ARG A 247 13.10 11.06 17.06
CA ARG A 247 13.76 10.00 17.84
C ARG A 247 13.76 8.70 17.07
N GLU A 248 14.82 7.93 17.28
CA GLU A 248 14.98 6.59 16.73
C GLU A 248 15.44 5.57 17.78
N LEU A 249 15.16 4.31 17.50
CA LEU A 249 15.64 3.14 18.20
C LEU A 249 15.92 2.06 17.15
N TYR A 250 17.13 1.53 17.12
CA TYR A 250 17.49 0.39 16.28
C TYR A 250 18.29 -0.64 17.08
N GLY A 251 17.75 -1.85 17.21
CA GLY A 251 18.30 -2.87 18.10
C GLY A 251 17.79 -4.28 17.83
N GLN A 252 18.47 -5.24 18.45
CA GLN A 252 18.19 -6.66 18.40
C GLN A 252 17.76 -7.15 19.78
N LEU A 253 16.71 -7.98 19.81
CA LEU A 253 16.32 -8.76 20.98
C LEU A 253 16.71 -10.22 20.75
N GLY A 254 17.33 -10.83 21.77
CA GLY A 254 17.76 -12.23 21.72
C GLY A 254 18.74 -12.49 20.58
N ARG A 255 18.55 -13.61 19.87
CA ARG A 255 19.42 -14.02 18.75
C ARG A 255 19.15 -13.26 17.44
N GLY A 256 18.20 -12.32 17.43
CA GLY A 256 17.63 -11.75 16.21
C GLY A 256 16.67 -12.73 15.53
N GLY A 257 15.86 -12.22 14.60
CA GLY A 257 14.77 -13.00 13.98
C GLY A 257 13.79 -12.10 13.25
N SER A 258 12.55 -12.04 13.76
CA SER A 258 11.46 -11.26 13.17
C SER A 258 11.84 -9.80 12.99
N ARG A 259 11.46 -9.20 11.86
CA ARG A 259 11.71 -7.77 11.58
C ARG A 259 10.51 -6.95 11.99
N ILE A 260 10.69 -6.11 13.01
CA ILE A 260 9.67 -5.23 13.56
C ILE A 260 9.99 -3.79 13.14
N LYS A 261 9.12 -3.17 12.34
CA LYS A 261 9.15 -1.74 12.04
C LYS A 261 8.02 -1.02 12.76
N LEU A 262 8.36 0.05 13.47
CA LEU A 262 7.39 1.01 14.03
C LEU A 262 7.65 2.40 13.43
N GLY A 263 6.61 3.07 12.96
CA GLY A 263 6.70 4.43 12.43
C GLY A 263 5.56 5.30 12.95
N ASN A 264 5.85 6.56 13.25
CA ASN A 264 4.84 7.55 13.60
C ASN A 264 5.28 8.97 13.21
N VAL A 265 4.37 9.83 12.80
CA VAL A 265 4.70 11.26 12.60
C VAL A 265 4.55 12.01 13.92
N ASN A 266 3.38 11.93 14.55
CA ASN A 266 3.00 12.74 15.71
C ASN A 266 2.36 11.89 16.83
N GLY A 267 3.12 11.67 17.92
CA GLY A 267 2.73 10.89 19.10
C GLY A 267 3.79 9.88 19.55
N SER A 268 3.50 9.07 20.58
CA SER A 268 4.50 8.17 21.19
C SER A 268 4.55 6.77 20.57
N LEU A 269 5.76 6.20 20.49
CA LEU A 269 5.99 4.77 20.25
C LEU A 269 6.33 4.09 21.58
N ASN A 270 5.66 2.97 21.89
CA ASN A 270 5.84 2.28 23.18
C ASN A 270 6.00 0.78 22.93
N ILE A 271 7.20 0.25 23.20
CA ILE A 271 7.56 -1.16 22.97
C ILE A 271 7.61 -1.90 24.32
N ARG A 272 6.61 -2.73 24.59
CA ARG A 272 6.41 -3.35 25.89
C ARG A 272 6.59 -4.86 25.83
N HIS A 273 7.06 -5.45 26.92
CA HIS A 273 7.01 -6.89 27.08
C HIS A 273 5.64 -7.32 27.64
N ALA A 274 5.21 -8.53 27.33
CA ALA A 274 4.00 -9.12 27.90
C ALA A 274 4.20 -9.39 29.40
N SER A 275 3.14 -9.33 30.21
CA SER A 275 3.16 -9.73 31.61
C SER A 275 3.07 -11.27 31.74
N ASP A 276 3.99 -11.97 31.06
CA ASP A 276 3.98 -13.42 30.83
C ASP A 276 4.83 -14.24 31.82
N GLY A 277 5.57 -13.57 32.70
CA GLY A 277 6.45 -14.19 33.69
C GLY A 277 7.71 -14.85 33.10
N ARG A 278 8.00 -14.65 31.81
CA ARG A 278 9.17 -15.23 31.14
C ARG A 278 10.43 -14.39 31.36
N THR A 279 11.59 -14.96 31.07
CA THR A 279 12.86 -14.24 31.09
C THR A 279 12.91 -13.20 29.96
N LEU A 280 13.25 -11.96 30.30
CA LEU A 280 13.35 -10.87 29.33
C LEU A 280 14.53 -11.10 28.37
N SER A 281 14.29 -10.96 27.08
CA SER A 281 15.28 -11.19 26.03
C SER A 281 16.46 -10.20 26.13
N PRO A 282 17.71 -10.65 25.98
CA PRO A 282 18.87 -9.76 26.04
C PRO A 282 18.83 -8.79 24.85
N ALA A 283 18.96 -7.50 25.15
CA ALA A 283 18.81 -6.42 24.19
C ALA A 283 20.19 -5.86 23.76
N THR A 284 20.43 -5.80 22.45
CA THR A 284 21.67 -5.29 21.86
C THR A 284 21.38 -4.11 20.94
N SER A 285 22.03 -2.96 21.17
CA SER A 285 21.97 -1.81 20.26
C SER A 285 22.62 -2.14 18.91
N LEU A 286 21.92 -1.91 17.80
CA LEU A 286 22.48 -2.01 16.46
C LEU A 286 22.90 -0.66 15.88
N ILE A 287 22.55 0.46 16.53
CA ILE A 287 23.09 1.78 16.20
C ILE A 287 24.58 1.80 16.55
N SER A 288 25.44 2.13 15.58
CA SER A 288 26.89 2.16 15.77
C SER A 288 27.32 3.16 16.86
N VAL A 289 28.25 2.74 17.71
CA VAL A 289 29.00 3.61 18.62
C VAL A 289 30.32 3.94 17.93
N SER A 290 30.37 5.09 17.25
CA SER A 290 31.62 5.61 16.68
C SER A 290 32.48 6.24 17.78
N ASP A 291 33.62 5.59 18.05
CA ASP A 291 34.82 6.16 18.65
C ASP A 291 34.69 6.99 19.94
N SER A 292 34.66 6.29 21.08
CA SER A 292 35.46 6.74 22.23
C SER A 292 36.22 5.57 22.85
N LYS A 293 37.51 5.79 23.14
CA LYS A 293 38.45 4.86 23.79
C LYS A 293 38.71 3.51 23.08
N ASN A 294 39.65 3.49 22.12
CA ASN A 294 40.86 2.69 22.34
C ASN A 294 42.09 3.20 21.55
N LYS A 295 43.05 3.79 22.25
CA LYS A 295 44.38 4.17 21.71
C LYS A 295 45.47 4.03 22.78
N ASN A 296 45.74 2.79 23.21
CA ASN A 296 47.12 2.34 23.46
C ASN A 296 47.18 0.86 23.90
N LYS A 297 47.83 0.03 23.07
CA LYS A 297 48.85 -0.97 23.47
C LYS A 297 49.42 -1.68 22.24
N ASN A 298 50.40 -1.04 21.60
CA ASN A 298 51.37 -1.72 20.74
C ASN A 298 52.77 -1.44 21.30
N LYS A 299 53.38 -2.44 21.93
CA LYS A 299 54.84 -2.50 22.11
C LYS A 299 55.25 -3.97 22.16
N ALA A 300 56.15 -4.36 21.28
CA ALA A 300 56.77 -5.68 21.20
C ALA A 300 58.30 -5.54 21.45
N LYS A 301 59.02 -6.66 21.35
CA LYS A 301 60.29 -6.98 22.04
C LYS A 301 60.11 -7.24 23.55
N GLY A 302 60.80 -8.22 24.13
CA GLY A 302 61.72 -9.19 23.51
C GLY A 302 62.75 -9.71 24.51
N GLU A 303 63.69 -10.52 24.00
CA GLU A 303 64.90 -11.01 24.66
C GLU A 303 64.71 -12.08 25.80
N ASP A 304 65.19 -13.30 25.45
CA ASP A 304 66.23 -14.09 26.16
C ASP A 304 65.91 -15.10 27.31
N ASP A 305 66.39 -16.33 27.05
CA ASP A 305 67.18 -17.29 27.87
C ASP A 305 66.61 -18.25 28.97
N ASP A 306 67.09 -19.51 28.83
CA ASP A 306 67.62 -20.48 29.81
C ASP A 306 66.82 -21.55 30.62
N GLU A 307 67.59 -22.61 30.88
CA GLU A 307 67.55 -23.74 31.84
C GLU A 307 66.78 -25.06 31.58
N ASP A 308 67.59 -26.14 31.50
CA ASP A 308 67.30 -27.57 31.34
C ASP A 308 66.72 -28.27 32.59
N TYR A 309 66.36 -29.56 32.47
CA TYR A 309 66.51 -30.57 33.53
C TYR A 309 66.77 -31.99 32.94
N ASP A 310 67.32 -32.89 33.78
CA ASP A 310 68.30 -33.93 33.39
C ASP A 310 67.78 -35.40 33.30
N TRP A 311 68.69 -36.36 33.06
CA TRP A 311 68.46 -37.78 32.71
C TRP A 311 68.76 -38.81 33.84
N ASP A 312 69.00 -40.08 33.47
CA ASP A 312 69.54 -41.22 34.27
C ASP A 312 68.62 -41.84 35.37
N GLU A 313 68.72 -43.08 35.87
CA GLU A 313 69.47 -44.36 35.64
C GLU A 313 68.59 -45.50 36.28
N ASP A 314 68.72 -46.84 36.19
CA ASP A 314 69.47 -47.85 35.41
C ASP A 314 68.75 -49.24 35.56
N SER A 315 69.33 -50.35 35.03
CA SER A 315 69.56 -51.68 35.68
C SER A 315 69.06 -52.97 34.98
N ASP A 316 70.04 -53.85 34.73
CA ASP A 316 70.12 -55.31 34.91
C ASP A 316 69.32 -56.37 34.08
N ASP A 317 70.05 -56.89 33.08
CA ASP A 317 70.23 -58.27 32.58
C ASP A 317 69.21 -59.42 32.84
N ALA A 318 68.74 -60.01 31.73
CA ALA A 318 68.19 -61.38 31.65
C ALA A 318 68.38 -62.00 30.24
N GLY A 319 69.58 -61.88 29.65
CA GLY A 319 69.73 -61.74 28.19
C GLY A 319 69.57 -62.94 27.21
N GLN A 320 69.47 -64.22 27.63
CA GLN A 320 69.80 -65.35 26.71
C GLN A 320 68.69 -66.36 26.33
N SER A 321 67.62 -66.56 27.09
CA SER A 321 66.54 -67.50 26.73
C SER A 321 65.49 -66.90 25.79
N ALA A 322 65.11 -65.63 26.00
CA ALA A 322 64.06 -64.94 25.24
C ALA A 322 64.39 -64.75 23.74
N ARG A 323 65.67 -64.56 23.39
CA ARG A 323 66.12 -64.19 22.04
C ARG A 323 65.90 -65.26 20.96
N ARG A 324 65.63 -66.52 21.33
CA ARG A 324 65.26 -67.58 20.36
C ARG A 324 63.75 -67.60 20.11
N ALA A 325 62.93 -67.66 21.17
CA ALA A 325 61.46 -67.65 21.06
C ALA A 325 60.94 -66.41 20.30
N ALA A 326 61.50 -65.23 20.58
CA ALA A 326 61.14 -63.99 19.88
C ALA A 326 61.38 -64.05 18.37
N ARG A 327 62.44 -64.75 17.91
CA ARG A 327 62.85 -64.74 16.49
C ARG A 327 61.94 -65.59 15.61
N ASP A 328 61.42 -66.69 16.13
CA ASP A 328 60.51 -67.55 15.37
C ASP A 328 59.06 -67.05 15.44
N ALA A 329 58.63 -66.49 16.59
CA ALA A 329 57.37 -65.73 16.68
C ALA A 329 57.34 -64.54 15.69
N GLN A 330 58.46 -63.81 15.53
CA GLN A 330 58.58 -62.73 14.56
C GLN A 330 58.47 -63.20 13.09
N ARG A 331 58.83 -64.46 12.80
CA ARG A 331 58.70 -65.06 11.45
C ARG A 331 57.26 -65.49 11.14
N GLU A 332 56.54 -66.03 12.10
CA GLU A 332 55.10 -66.30 11.95
C GLU A 332 54.30 -65.00 11.82
N ALA A 333 54.60 -63.99 12.65
CA ALA A 333 54.00 -62.67 12.55
C ALA A 333 54.23 -62.01 11.18
N GLN A 334 55.43 -62.12 10.59
CA GLN A 334 55.69 -61.63 9.24
C GLN A 334 54.92 -62.38 8.15
N ARG A 335 54.71 -63.71 8.29
CA ARG A 335 53.89 -64.48 7.34
C ARG A 335 52.41 -64.08 7.43
N ALA A 336 51.86 -64.02 8.64
CA ALA A 336 50.49 -63.60 8.89
C ALA A 336 50.23 -62.16 8.40
N GLN A 337 51.17 -61.23 8.59
CA GLN A 337 51.09 -59.88 8.03
C GLN A 337 51.10 -59.88 6.50
N LEU A 338 51.92 -60.72 5.85
CA LEU A 338 51.98 -60.78 4.39
C LEU A 338 50.68 -61.32 3.78
N GLU A 339 50.06 -62.32 4.40
CA GLU A 339 48.77 -62.87 3.99
C GLU A 339 47.62 -61.88 4.25
N ALA A 340 47.60 -61.21 5.40
CA ALA A 340 46.66 -60.14 5.69
C ALA A 340 46.76 -58.97 4.69
N GLN A 341 47.98 -58.59 4.28
CA GLN A 341 48.18 -57.56 3.24
C GLN A 341 47.73 -58.00 1.85
N ARG A 342 47.82 -59.31 1.51
CA ARG A 342 47.25 -59.84 0.26
C ARG A 342 45.73 -59.78 0.28
N ALA A 343 45.10 -60.29 1.35
CA ALA A 343 43.66 -60.24 1.53
C ALA A 343 43.11 -58.80 1.50
N GLN A 344 43.79 -57.85 2.16
CA GLN A 344 43.41 -56.43 2.08
C GLN A 344 43.51 -55.86 0.66
N ARG A 345 44.54 -56.20 -0.12
CA ARG A 345 44.69 -55.72 -1.51
C ARG A 345 43.64 -56.31 -2.44
N GLU A 346 43.22 -57.55 -2.23
CA GLU A 346 42.15 -58.18 -3.01
C GLU A 346 40.78 -57.59 -2.64
N ALA A 347 40.50 -57.38 -1.35
CA ALA A 347 39.31 -56.66 -0.89
C ALA A 347 39.25 -55.22 -1.43
N GLN A 348 40.35 -54.48 -1.42
CA GLN A 348 40.44 -53.12 -2.00
C GLN A 348 40.16 -53.11 -3.50
N ARG A 349 40.64 -54.11 -4.26
CA ARG A 349 40.33 -54.24 -5.70
C ARG A 349 38.84 -54.48 -5.93
N ALA A 350 38.23 -55.42 -5.20
CA ALA A 350 36.80 -55.70 -5.30
C ALA A 350 35.93 -54.48 -4.97
N VAL A 351 36.32 -53.67 -3.97
CA VAL A 351 35.62 -52.41 -3.63
C VAL A 351 35.73 -51.39 -4.76
N VAL A 352 36.90 -51.20 -5.36
CA VAL A 352 37.07 -50.26 -6.50
C VAL A 352 36.30 -50.71 -7.74
N GLU A 353 36.22 -52.02 -7.99
CA GLU A 353 35.46 -52.59 -9.11
C GLU A 353 33.95 -52.43 -8.90
N ALA A 354 33.44 -52.72 -7.70
CA ALA A 354 32.04 -52.48 -7.33
C ALA A 354 31.67 -50.99 -7.39
N GLN A 355 32.56 -50.08 -6.97
CA GLN A 355 32.36 -48.63 -7.08
C GLN A 355 32.27 -48.17 -8.54
N ARG A 356 33.07 -48.74 -9.46
CA ARG A 356 32.97 -48.44 -10.89
C ARG A 356 31.63 -48.87 -11.48
N ALA A 357 31.21 -50.11 -11.21
CA ALA A 357 29.91 -50.63 -11.67
C ALA A 357 28.74 -49.79 -11.15
N ALA A 358 28.78 -49.34 -9.88
CA ALA A 358 27.75 -48.48 -9.30
C ALA A 358 27.67 -47.10 -9.98
N VAL A 359 28.81 -46.48 -10.30
CA VAL A 359 28.86 -45.18 -11.01
C VAL A 359 28.38 -45.31 -12.46
N GLU A 360 28.65 -46.44 -13.10
CA GLU A 360 28.20 -46.72 -14.48
C GLU A 360 26.68 -46.92 -14.52
N ALA A 361 26.13 -47.78 -13.65
CA ALA A 361 24.68 -47.95 -13.50
C ALA A 361 23.95 -46.65 -13.12
N GLN A 362 24.55 -45.82 -12.26
CA GLN A 362 24.01 -44.50 -11.91
C GLN A 362 23.96 -43.55 -13.12
N ARG A 363 24.97 -43.58 -14.01
CA ARG A 363 24.99 -42.80 -15.25
C ARG A 363 23.93 -43.26 -16.25
N GLU A 364 23.69 -44.57 -16.36
CA GLU A 364 22.63 -45.10 -17.24
C GLU A 364 21.24 -44.72 -16.72
N ALA A 365 20.99 -44.87 -15.42
CA ALA A 365 19.75 -44.41 -14.79
C ALA A 365 19.51 -42.89 -14.96
N GLN A 366 20.56 -42.07 -14.85
CA GLN A 366 20.47 -40.63 -15.10
C GLN A 366 20.17 -40.30 -16.57
N ARG A 367 20.70 -41.05 -17.53
CA ARG A 367 20.40 -40.89 -18.96
C ARG A 367 18.95 -41.21 -19.26
N ALA A 368 18.46 -42.37 -18.82
CA ALA A 368 17.06 -42.78 -19.01
C ALA A 368 16.07 -41.78 -18.37
N ALA A 369 16.39 -41.27 -17.16
CA ALA A 369 15.59 -40.25 -16.50
C ALA A 369 15.56 -38.92 -17.27
N ALA A 370 16.70 -38.49 -17.84
CA ALA A 370 16.80 -37.26 -18.63
C ALA A 370 16.09 -37.38 -20.00
N GLU A 371 16.01 -38.58 -20.56
CA GLU A 371 15.29 -38.88 -21.80
C GLU A 371 13.78 -38.85 -21.57
N ALA A 372 13.27 -39.59 -20.58
CA ALA A 372 11.85 -39.57 -20.21
C ALA A 372 11.35 -38.17 -19.81
N GLN A 373 12.19 -37.34 -19.15
CA GLN A 373 11.86 -35.95 -18.86
C GLN A 373 11.74 -35.08 -20.13
N ARG A 374 12.49 -35.36 -21.20
CA ARG A 374 12.39 -34.62 -22.47
C ARG A 374 11.12 -34.98 -23.21
N GLU A 375 10.77 -36.27 -23.28
CA GLU A 375 9.52 -36.74 -23.90
C GLU A 375 8.30 -36.14 -23.19
N ALA A 376 8.27 -36.21 -21.85
CA ALA A 376 7.20 -35.61 -21.04
C ALA A 376 7.12 -34.08 -21.25
N ALA A 377 8.26 -33.39 -21.33
CA ALA A 377 8.29 -31.94 -21.58
C ALA A 377 7.88 -31.57 -23.01
N GLN A 378 8.07 -32.44 -24.00
CA GLN A 378 7.57 -32.24 -25.36
C GLN A 378 6.06 -32.44 -25.43
N ALA A 379 5.54 -33.56 -24.92
CA ALA A 379 4.10 -33.84 -24.91
C ALA A 379 3.31 -32.75 -24.16
N ALA A 380 3.84 -32.24 -23.04
CA ALA A 380 3.23 -31.12 -22.31
C ALA A 380 3.18 -29.82 -23.13
N ARG A 381 4.20 -29.54 -23.96
CA ARG A 381 4.24 -28.35 -24.83
C ARG A 381 3.24 -28.47 -25.98
N GLU A 382 3.13 -29.66 -26.58
CA GLU A 382 2.20 -29.93 -27.68
C GLU A 382 0.74 -29.77 -27.19
N ALA A 383 0.39 -30.41 -26.07
CA ALA A 383 -0.93 -30.24 -25.44
C ALA A 383 -1.23 -28.77 -25.04
N GLN A 384 -0.23 -28.04 -24.53
CA GLN A 384 -0.39 -26.61 -24.21
C GLN A 384 -0.60 -25.76 -25.46
N GLN A 385 0.04 -26.09 -26.59
CA GLN A 385 -0.17 -25.40 -27.86
C GLN A 385 -1.58 -25.65 -28.40
N GLU A 386 -2.07 -26.89 -28.42
CA GLU A 386 -3.44 -27.21 -28.86
C GLU A 386 -4.48 -26.49 -28.01
N ALA A 387 -4.36 -26.54 -26.68
CA ALA A 387 -5.23 -25.82 -25.76
C ALA A 387 -5.22 -24.30 -26.01
N SER A 388 -4.05 -23.71 -26.32
CA SER A 388 -3.93 -22.28 -26.64
C SER A 388 -4.61 -21.91 -27.98
N GLN A 389 -4.61 -22.81 -28.97
CA GLN A 389 -5.28 -22.60 -30.25
C GLN A 389 -6.80 -22.69 -30.10
N ALA A 390 -7.29 -23.69 -29.37
CA ALA A 390 -8.72 -23.84 -29.05
C ALA A 390 -9.25 -22.62 -28.26
N ALA A 391 -8.52 -22.14 -27.25
CA ALA A 391 -8.88 -20.95 -26.49
C ALA A 391 -8.94 -19.68 -27.37
N ARG A 392 -7.99 -19.50 -28.29
CA ARG A 392 -7.99 -18.37 -29.25
C ARG A 392 -9.16 -18.44 -30.23
N ALA A 393 -9.54 -19.63 -30.69
CA ALA A 393 -10.70 -19.81 -31.56
C ALA A 393 -12.01 -19.41 -30.84
N ALA A 394 -12.23 -19.91 -29.62
CA ALA A 394 -13.39 -19.57 -28.80
C ALA A 394 -13.45 -18.07 -28.46
N GLN A 395 -12.31 -17.43 -28.15
CA GLN A 395 -12.23 -15.98 -27.95
C GLN A 395 -12.59 -15.20 -29.22
N ALA A 396 -12.10 -15.62 -30.39
CA ALA A 396 -12.40 -14.96 -31.66
C ALA A 396 -13.89 -15.06 -32.05
N GLU A 397 -14.56 -16.16 -31.70
CA GLU A 397 -16.00 -16.34 -31.89
C GLU A 397 -16.81 -15.48 -30.90
N GLY A 398 -16.44 -15.50 -29.61
CA GLY A 398 -17.07 -14.65 -28.59
C GLY A 398 -16.96 -13.15 -28.89
N VAL A 399 -15.81 -12.69 -29.41
CA VAL A 399 -15.61 -11.29 -29.84
C VAL A 399 -16.47 -10.93 -31.06
N ARG A 400 -16.76 -11.87 -31.97
CA ARG A 400 -17.71 -11.64 -33.08
C ARG A 400 -19.13 -11.50 -32.56
N ALA A 401 -19.59 -12.45 -31.74
CA ALA A 401 -20.92 -12.41 -31.13
C ALA A 401 -21.15 -11.12 -30.32
N ALA A 402 -20.17 -10.71 -29.50
CA ALA A 402 -20.22 -9.46 -28.75
C ALA A 402 -20.28 -8.22 -29.66
N ARG A 403 -19.52 -8.20 -30.77
CA ARG A 403 -19.50 -7.07 -31.72
C ARG A 403 -20.81 -6.91 -32.47
N ASP A 404 -21.46 -8.01 -32.84
CA ASP A 404 -22.74 -7.95 -33.55
C ASP A 404 -23.91 -7.65 -32.60
N ALA A 405 -23.89 -8.16 -31.37
CA ALA A 405 -24.80 -7.70 -30.30
C ALA A 405 -24.62 -6.20 -29.99
N GLN A 406 -23.38 -5.70 -29.98
CA GLN A 406 -23.09 -4.27 -29.79
C GLN A 406 -23.63 -3.41 -30.95
N ARG A 407 -23.59 -3.91 -32.19
CA ARG A 407 -24.18 -3.24 -33.37
C ARG A 407 -25.71 -3.20 -33.32
N GLU A 408 -26.34 -4.26 -32.83
CA GLU A 408 -27.79 -4.31 -32.64
C GLU A 408 -28.24 -3.36 -31.52
N ALA A 409 -27.53 -3.36 -30.39
CA ALA A 409 -27.73 -2.37 -29.33
C ALA A 409 -27.52 -0.93 -29.81
N GLN A 410 -26.49 -0.66 -30.64
CA GLN A 410 -26.27 0.65 -31.25
C GLN A 410 -27.41 1.07 -32.19
N ARG A 411 -28.03 0.15 -32.95
CA ARG A 411 -29.24 0.47 -33.73
C ARG A 411 -30.38 0.93 -32.83
N VAL A 412 -30.70 0.17 -31.78
CA VAL A 412 -31.77 0.51 -30.83
C VAL A 412 -31.50 1.86 -30.14
N VAL A 413 -30.24 2.14 -29.77
CA VAL A 413 -29.85 3.44 -29.20
C VAL A 413 -29.99 4.58 -30.21
N ILE A 414 -29.60 4.40 -31.48
CA ILE A 414 -29.75 5.43 -32.53
C ILE A 414 -31.23 5.69 -32.84
N GLU A 415 -32.08 4.66 -32.79
CA GLU A 415 -33.52 4.78 -33.01
C GLU A 415 -34.19 5.53 -31.84
N ALA A 416 -33.92 5.13 -30.59
CA ALA A 416 -34.37 5.84 -29.39
C ALA A 416 -33.84 7.29 -29.34
N GLN A 417 -32.59 7.55 -29.78
CA GLN A 417 -32.05 8.91 -29.89
C GLN A 417 -32.78 9.76 -30.94
N ARG A 418 -33.28 9.16 -32.04
CA ARG A 418 -34.08 9.89 -33.04
C ARG A 418 -35.48 10.23 -32.53
N GLU A 419 -36.10 9.34 -31.76
CA GLU A 419 -37.37 9.62 -31.08
C GLU A 419 -37.19 10.70 -29.99
N ALA A 420 -36.15 10.59 -29.17
CA ALA A 420 -35.78 11.62 -28.20
C ALA A 420 -35.46 12.96 -28.88
N GLN A 421 -34.77 12.99 -30.02
CA GLN A 421 -34.53 14.22 -30.77
C GLN A 421 -35.81 14.85 -31.31
N ARG A 422 -36.81 14.06 -31.75
CA ARG A 422 -38.13 14.57 -32.15
C ARG A 422 -38.86 15.20 -30.95
N ALA A 423 -38.92 14.48 -29.83
CA ALA A 423 -39.51 15.00 -28.60
C ALA A 423 -38.80 16.27 -28.09
N VAL A 424 -37.47 16.35 -28.20
CA VAL A 424 -36.69 17.54 -27.87
C VAL A 424 -36.98 18.70 -28.83
N VAL A 425 -37.18 18.47 -30.13
CA VAL A 425 -37.55 19.54 -31.08
C VAL A 425 -38.96 20.08 -30.80
N GLU A 426 -39.91 19.22 -30.42
CA GLU A 426 -41.24 19.67 -29.99
C GLU A 426 -41.19 20.40 -28.64
N ALA A 427 -40.42 19.90 -27.67
CA ALA A 427 -40.18 20.59 -26.40
C ALA A 427 -39.46 21.94 -26.58
N GLN A 428 -38.50 22.06 -27.51
CA GLN A 428 -37.84 23.32 -27.87
C GLN A 428 -38.78 24.29 -28.59
N ARG A 429 -39.83 23.80 -29.24
CA ARG A 429 -40.88 24.65 -29.83
C ARG A 429 -41.76 25.27 -28.74
N ALA A 430 -42.11 24.51 -27.70
CA ALA A 430 -42.82 25.02 -26.53
C ALA A 430 -41.93 25.95 -25.67
N ALA A 431 -40.71 25.52 -25.35
CA ALA A 431 -39.76 26.28 -24.52
C ALA A 431 -39.27 27.59 -25.15
N ARG A 432 -39.60 27.87 -26.43
CA ARG A 432 -39.33 29.15 -27.09
C ARG A 432 -40.29 30.27 -26.68
N GLU A 433 -41.46 29.95 -26.14
CA GLU A 433 -42.38 30.96 -25.59
C GLU A 433 -42.07 31.28 -24.12
N ASP A 434 -41.42 30.35 -23.40
CA ASP A 434 -41.08 30.44 -21.97
C ASP A 434 -39.64 30.97 -21.71
N ALA A 435 -39.04 31.63 -22.72
CA ALA A 435 -37.61 31.87 -22.85
C ALA A 435 -37.06 33.04 -21.99
N GLN A 436 -37.35 33.07 -20.68
CA GLN A 436 -36.73 34.05 -19.76
C GLN A 436 -36.56 33.60 -18.29
N LYS A 437 -35.82 32.50 -18.06
CA LYS A 437 -35.17 32.22 -16.76
C LYS A 437 -33.95 31.29 -16.87
N THR A 438 -33.09 31.37 -15.85
CA THR A 438 -31.81 30.65 -15.75
C THR A 438 -32.03 29.14 -15.54
N VAL A 439 -31.29 28.31 -16.28
CA VAL A 439 -31.33 26.85 -16.09
C VAL A 439 -30.34 26.43 -14.99
N THR A 440 -30.86 26.22 -13.78
CA THR A 440 -30.15 25.51 -12.70
C THR A 440 -30.51 24.03 -12.80
N ILE A 441 -29.53 23.17 -13.05
CA ILE A 441 -29.72 21.72 -13.02
C ILE A 441 -29.63 21.24 -11.57
N TYR A 442 -30.75 20.77 -11.02
CA TYR A 442 -30.78 20.10 -9.73
C TYR A 442 -30.64 18.59 -9.94
N ASP A 443 -29.46 18.06 -9.60
CA ASP A 443 -29.19 16.61 -9.63
C ASP A 443 -29.60 16.00 -8.27
N SER A 444 -30.65 15.18 -8.27
CA SER A 444 -31.41 14.80 -7.07
C SER A 444 -30.85 13.53 -6.40
N GLY A 445 -29.61 13.59 -5.91
CA GLY A 445 -28.96 12.49 -5.19
C GLY A 445 -28.12 12.89 -3.97
N SER A 446 -27.87 14.18 -3.72
CA SER A 446 -27.01 14.60 -2.60
C SER A 446 -27.32 16.01 -2.11
N TYR A 447 -27.30 16.22 -0.79
CA TYR A 447 -27.31 17.57 -0.19
C TYR A 447 -25.95 18.30 -0.25
N ARG A 448 -25.03 17.84 -1.12
CA ARG A 448 -23.99 18.72 -1.69
C ARG A 448 -24.62 19.54 -2.80
N LEU A 449 -24.59 20.86 -2.67
CA LEU A 449 -24.82 21.72 -3.83
C LEU A 449 -23.61 21.61 -4.74
N VAL A 450 -23.87 21.22 -5.99
CA VAL A 450 -22.87 21.13 -7.06
C VAL A 450 -23.21 22.17 -8.11
N GLU A 451 -22.38 23.20 -8.24
CA GLU A 451 -22.50 24.20 -9.30
C GLU A 451 -21.33 23.98 -10.27
N ARG A 452 -21.64 23.74 -11.55
CA ARG A 452 -20.64 23.65 -12.61
C ARG A 452 -20.52 25.01 -13.30
N SER A 453 -19.33 25.61 -13.26
CA SER A 453 -19.02 26.87 -13.93
C SER A 453 -18.01 26.59 -15.05
N ASN A 454 -18.37 26.88 -16.30
CA ASN A 454 -17.50 26.67 -17.46
C ASN A 454 -16.95 28.01 -17.98
N ALA A 455 -15.67 28.05 -18.31
CA ALA A 455 -15.03 29.14 -19.05
C ALA A 455 -14.23 28.59 -20.23
N ASN A 456 -14.19 29.33 -21.35
CA ASN A 456 -13.40 28.98 -22.53
C ASN A 456 -12.65 30.22 -23.02
N PHE A 457 -11.38 30.05 -23.38
CA PHE A 457 -10.49 31.10 -23.81
C PHE A 457 -9.69 30.66 -25.05
N ASP A 458 -9.97 31.23 -26.22
CA ASP A 458 -9.09 31.07 -27.38
C ASP A 458 -7.72 31.70 -27.10
N VAL A 459 -6.63 31.04 -27.46
CA VAL A 459 -5.25 31.44 -27.14
C VAL A 459 -4.33 31.25 -28.34
N SER A 460 -3.15 31.88 -28.33
CA SER A 460 -2.22 31.85 -29.47
C SER A 460 -0.77 31.67 -29.02
N GLY A 461 0.01 30.85 -29.73
CA GLY A 461 1.38 30.53 -29.31
C GLY A 461 1.40 29.81 -27.96
N THR A 462 2.28 30.23 -27.05
CA THR A 462 2.38 29.71 -25.69
C THR A 462 1.63 30.62 -24.70
N PRO A 463 0.41 30.27 -24.25
CA PRO A 463 -0.27 30.99 -23.17
C PRO A 463 0.48 30.89 -21.85
N ARG A 464 0.28 31.88 -20.98
CA ARG A 464 0.61 31.80 -19.55
C ARG A 464 -0.65 31.50 -18.76
N LEU A 465 -0.63 30.49 -17.90
CA LEU A 465 -1.77 30.09 -17.07
C LEU A 465 -1.37 30.08 -15.60
N ASN A 466 -2.03 30.91 -14.78
CA ASN A 466 -1.93 30.89 -13.33
C ASN A 466 -3.22 30.28 -12.76
N VAL A 467 -3.11 29.18 -12.01
CA VAL A 467 -4.23 28.47 -11.37
C VAL A 467 -4.02 28.48 -9.86
N LYS A 468 -5.04 28.88 -9.12
CA LYS A 468 -5.11 28.79 -7.66
C LYS A 468 -6.44 28.17 -7.25
N THR A 469 -6.41 27.22 -6.32
CA THR A 469 -7.58 26.75 -5.58
C THR A 469 -7.28 26.69 -4.09
N PHE A 470 -8.26 27.02 -3.25
CA PHE A 470 -8.13 26.91 -1.79
C PHE A 470 -8.20 25.44 -1.31
N ASP A 471 -9.08 24.63 -1.93
CA ASP A 471 -9.26 23.20 -1.70
C ASP A 471 -9.85 22.55 -2.97
N GLY A 472 -9.61 21.26 -3.17
CA GLY A 472 -10.09 20.47 -4.29
C GLY A 472 -8.98 20.07 -5.28
N ALA A 473 -9.18 18.95 -5.95
CA ALA A 473 -8.23 18.44 -6.94
C ALA A 473 -8.24 19.29 -8.22
N VAL A 474 -7.07 19.49 -8.81
CA VAL A 474 -6.87 20.19 -10.09
C VAL A 474 -6.29 19.19 -11.10
N SER A 475 -6.99 18.97 -12.21
CA SER A 475 -6.60 18.06 -13.29
C SER A 475 -6.38 18.85 -14.58
N ILE A 476 -5.19 18.73 -15.16
CA ILE A 476 -4.73 19.57 -16.27
C ILE A 476 -4.29 18.69 -17.45
N HIS A 477 -4.98 18.82 -18.58
CA HIS A 477 -4.82 17.95 -19.75
C HIS A 477 -4.34 18.73 -20.98
N GLY A 478 -3.22 18.32 -21.55
CA GLY A 478 -2.65 18.87 -22.76
C GLY A 478 -3.38 18.35 -24.01
N TRP A 479 -3.93 19.26 -24.80
CA TRP A 479 -4.65 18.94 -26.05
C TRP A 479 -4.17 19.74 -27.26
N ASP A 480 -4.57 19.31 -28.44
CA ASP A 480 -4.11 19.82 -29.73
C ASP A 480 -4.96 20.99 -30.27
N LYS A 481 -5.70 21.69 -29.39
CA LYS A 481 -6.50 22.87 -29.74
C LYS A 481 -5.88 24.17 -29.19
N PRO A 482 -5.98 25.30 -29.90
CA PRO A 482 -5.52 26.61 -29.43
C PRO A 482 -6.54 27.26 -28.47
N GLN A 483 -7.00 26.51 -27.48
CA GLN A 483 -8.05 26.91 -26.52
C GLN A 483 -7.67 26.44 -25.12
N VAL A 484 -8.02 27.24 -24.11
CA VAL A 484 -8.04 26.81 -22.70
C VAL A 484 -9.49 26.69 -22.26
N VAL A 485 -9.93 25.47 -21.93
CA VAL A 485 -11.26 25.21 -21.35
C VAL A 485 -11.11 24.88 -19.89
N VAL A 486 -11.95 25.51 -19.06
CA VAL A 486 -11.96 25.38 -17.60
C VAL A 486 -13.36 24.95 -17.18
N THR A 487 -13.46 23.82 -16.48
CA THR A 487 -14.68 23.40 -15.78
C THR A 487 -14.38 23.39 -14.29
N LEU A 488 -14.94 24.38 -13.58
CA LEU A 488 -15.02 24.35 -12.12
C LEU A 488 -16.24 23.54 -11.70
N ILE A 489 -16.05 22.61 -10.77
CA ILE A 489 -17.09 21.89 -10.06
C ILE A 489 -17.04 22.34 -8.59
N LYS A 490 -17.82 23.39 -8.26
CA LYS A 490 -18.02 23.84 -6.88
C LYS A 490 -18.77 22.77 -6.10
N ARG A 491 -18.34 22.46 -4.88
CA ARG A 491 -18.96 21.41 -4.04
C ARG A 491 -19.06 21.87 -2.59
N ALA A 492 -20.26 22.27 -2.14
CA ALA A 492 -20.46 22.77 -0.78
C ALA A 492 -21.56 22.04 -0.01
N ARG A 493 -21.37 21.88 1.32
CA ARG A 493 -22.35 21.29 2.25
C ARG A 493 -23.51 22.23 2.64
N SER A 494 -23.59 23.43 2.05
CA SER A 494 -24.70 24.38 2.25
C SER A 494 -24.71 25.47 1.18
N GLU A 495 -25.84 26.16 0.99
CA GLU A 495 -25.93 27.35 0.13
C GLU A 495 -24.93 28.45 0.52
N LYS A 496 -24.70 28.63 1.83
CA LYS A 496 -23.73 29.62 2.32
C LYS A 496 -22.31 29.25 1.89
N GLY A 497 -21.94 27.97 2.00
CA GLY A 497 -20.66 27.48 1.49
C GLY A 497 -20.54 27.62 -0.03
N LEU A 498 -21.61 27.36 -0.79
CA LEU A 498 -21.58 27.51 -2.26
C LEU A 498 -21.38 28.98 -2.67
N LYS A 499 -22.09 29.90 -1.99
CA LYS A 499 -21.97 31.36 -2.17
C LYS A 499 -20.62 31.90 -1.67
N GLY A 500 -19.92 31.16 -0.81
CA GLY A 500 -18.56 31.45 -0.37
C GLY A 500 -17.48 31.13 -1.41
N ILE A 501 -17.69 30.13 -2.29
CA ILE A 501 -16.74 29.80 -3.35
C ILE A 501 -16.77 30.87 -4.45
N GLN A 502 -15.80 31.77 -4.42
CA GLN A 502 -15.57 32.77 -5.44
C GLN A 502 -14.73 32.18 -6.57
N PHE A 503 -15.28 32.20 -7.79
CA PHE A 503 -14.55 31.79 -8.99
C PHE A 503 -14.34 33.00 -9.88
N ASN A 504 -13.08 33.27 -10.20
CA ASN A 504 -12.70 34.28 -11.18
C ASN A 504 -11.76 33.65 -12.21
N ALA A 505 -12.18 33.64 -13.47
CA ALA A 505 -11.37 33.20 -14.60
C ALA A 505 -11.28 34.36 -15.60
N THR A 506 -10.10 34.97 -15.70
CA THR A 506 -9.88 36.13 -16.57
C THR A 506 -8.79 35.86 -17.61
N LYS A 507 -8.88 36.54 -18.75
CA LYS A 507 -7.87 36.54 -19.80
C LYS A 507 -7.40 37.98 -20.04
N ASN A 508 -6.10 38.21 -19.92
CA ASN A 508 -5.45 39.47 -20.27
C ASN A 508 -4.37 39.19 -21.33
N GLY A 509 -4.63 39.57 -22.59
CA GLY A 509 -3.78 39.22 -23.73
C GLY A 509 -3.67 37.71 -23.89
N ASN A 510 -2.47 37.17 -23.65
CA ASN A 510 -2.18 35.73 -23.69
C ASN A 510 -1.89 35.12 -22.29
N GLN A 511 -2.22 35.86 -21.23
CA GLN A 511 -2.20 35.35 -19.85
C GLN A 511 -3.63 35.07 -19.41
N ILE A 512 -3.84 33.93 -18.77
CA ILE A 512 -5.09 33.50 -18.14
C ILE A 512 -4.82 33.33 -16.65
N GLU A 513 -5.71 33.86 -15.82
CA GLU A 513 -5.68 33.71 -14.37
C GLU A 513 -6.99 33.10 -13.90
N ILE A 514 -6.88 31.94 -13.25
CA ILE A 514 -7.97 31.15 -12.66
C ILE A 514 -7.74 31.16 -11.15
N ASN A 515 -8.63 31.82 -10.41
CA ASN A 515 -8.66 31.78 -8.95
C ASN A 515 -9.99 31.18 -8.48
N ALA A 516 -9.92 30.07 -7.76
CA ALA A 516 -11.00 29.53 -6.96
C ALA A 516 -10.66 29.77 -5.48
N ASP A 517 -11.34 30.74 -4.87
CA ASP A 517 -11.10 31.22 -3.52
C ASP A 517 -12.35 31.04 -2.66
N PHE A 518 -12.23 31.17 -1.34
CA PHE A 518 -13.35 31.04 -0.41
C PHE A 518 -13.46 32.27 0.50
N ASP A 519 -14.51 33.07 0.36
CA ASP A 519 -14.70 34.29 1.17
C ASP A 519 -14.85 33.91 2.66
N PRO A 520 -13.92 34.35 3.55
CA PRO A 520 -13.93 33.98 4.96
C PRO A 520 -15.22 34.33 5.71
N LYS A 521 -16.04 35.26 5.21
CA LYS A 521 -17.35 35.60 5.80
C LYS A 521 -18.36 34.44 5.75
N PHE A 522 -18.13 33.45 4.89
CA PHE A 522 -18.94 32.25 4.77
C PHE A 522 -18.31 31.04 5.47
N ALA A 523 -17.11 31.19 6.06
CA ALA A 523 -16.42 30.13 6.76
C ALA A 523 -17.02 29.94 8.16
N GLN A 524 -17.12 28.69 8.61
CA GLN A 524 -17.67 28.41 9.94
C GLN A 524 -16.58 28.59 11.00
N GLN A 525 -16.70 29.60 11.86
CA GLN A 525 -15.86 29.72 13.05
C GLN A 525 -16.05 28.48 13.94
N LEU A 526 -14.96 27.77 14.25
CA LEU A 526 -14.96 26.62 15.17
C LEU A 526 -14.31 26.97 16.52
N ALA A 527 -13.27 27.80 16.50
CA ALA A 527 -12.62 28.35 17.69
C ALA A 527 -12.01 29.74 17.36
N PRO A 528 -11.54 30.53 18.34
CA PRO A 528 -10.80 31.76 18.05
C PRO A 528 -9.58 31.45 17.16
N GLY A 529 -9.50 32.10 15.99
CA GLY A 529 -8.45 31.84 14.99
C GLY A 529 -8.64 30.57 14.13
N VAL A 530 -9.62 29.70 14.43
CA VAL A 530 -9.88 28.47 13.65
C VAL A 530 -11.23 28.58 12.93
N THR A 531 -11.20 28.49 11.61
CA THR A 531 -12.37 28.48 10.73
C THR A 531 -12.37 27.23 9.86
N SER A 532 -13.56 26.76 9.46
CA SER A 532 -13.73 25.59 8.59
C SER A 532 -14.50 25.97 7.33
N THR A 533 -13.86 25.76 6.19
CA THR A 533 -14.41 25.90 4.84
C THR A 533 -15.00 24.56 4.39
N ASN A 534 -16.28 24.30 4.73
CA ASN A 534 -16.99 23.06 4.39
C ASN A 534 -17.42 23.02 2.89
N ALA A 535 -16.46 23.25 2.00
CA ALA A 535 -16.62 23.49 0.58
C ALA A 535 -15.30 23.17 -0.15
N SER A 536 -15.37 22.64 -1.37
CA SER A 536 -14.21 22.37 -2.22
C SER A 536 -14.44 22.85 -3.66
N ALA A 537 -13.36 23.12 -4.39
CA ALA A 537 -13.36 23.60 -5.77
C ALA A 537 -12.51 22.68 -6.66
N ASN A 538 -13.14 21.65 -7.23
CA ASN A 538 -12.49 20.76 -8.18
C ASN A 538 -12.39 21.44 -9.56
N LEU A 539 -11.19 21.49 -10.14
CA LEU A 539 -10.93 22.13 -11.43
C LEU A 539 -10.46 21.09 -12.47
N GLU A 540 -11.19 20.98 -13.58
CA GLU A 540 -10.79 20.24 -14.78
C GLU A 540 -10.42 21.24 -15.87
N ILE A 541 -9.18 21.17 -16.38
CA ILE A 541 -8.60 22.20 -17.25
C ILE A 541 -7.97 21.55 -18.48
N TYR A 542 -8.41 21.92 -19.67
CA TYR A 542 -7.77 21.54 -20.93
C TYR A 542 -6.95 22.71 -21.46
N VAL A 543 -5.68 22.48 -21.79
CA VAL A 543 -4.72 23.51 -22.23
C VAL A 543 -4.04 23.09 -23.53
N PRO A 544 -3.64 24.04 -24.41
CA PRO A 544 -2.79 23.70 -25.55
C PRO A 544 -1.52 23.02 -25.05
N ARG A 545 -1.01 22.02 -25.77
CA ARG A 545 0.20 21.27 -25.34
C ARG A 545 1.43 22.12 -25.05
N ASN A 546 1.54 23.37 -25.53
CA ASN A 546 2.65 24.28 -25.21
C ASN A 546 2.13 25.43 -24.34
N VAL A 547 2.49 25.45 -23.06
CA VAL A 547 1.99 26.41 -22.05
C VAL A 547 3.07 26.73 -21.02
N ILE A 548 3.03 27.94 -20.45
CA ILE A 548 3.73 28.25 -19.20
C ILE A 548 2.67 28.21 -18.09
N LEU A 549 2.77 27.24 -17.19
CA LEU A 549 1.75 26.91 -16.20
C LEU A 549 2.29 27.10 -14.78
N ARG A 550 1.49 27.72 -13.93
CA ARG A 550 1.64 27.62 -12.48
C ARG A 550 0.32 27.20 -11.87
N ALA A 551 0.30 26.09 -11.15
CA ALA A 551 -0.86 25.61 -10.41
C ALA A 551 -0.54 25.49 -8.92
N ALA A 552 -1.37 26.10 -8.08
CA ALA A 552 -1.31 25.98 -6.64
C ALA A 552 -2.64 25.49 -6.07
N SER A 553 -2.59 24.50 -5.17
CA SER A 553 -3.71 24.09 -4.31
C SER A 553 -3.33 24.30 -2.84
N GLY A 554 -4.32 24.30 -1.95
CA GLY A 554 -4.09 23.95 -0.55
C GLY A 554 -3.75 22.47 -0.45
N ASP A 555 -4.75 21.66 -0.11
CA ASP A 555 -4.56 20.24 0.25
C ASP A 555 -4.93 19.28 -0.91
N GLY A 556 -5.32 19.82 -2.06
CA GLY A 556 -5.89 19.05 -3.17
C GLY A 556 -4.85 18.46 -4.13
N HIS A 557 -5.08 17.21 -4.55
CA HIS A 557 -4.29 16.51 -5.56
C HIS A 557 -4.13 17.33 -6.86
N LEU A 558 -2.88 17.46 -7.32
CA LEU A 558 -2.55 18.02 -8.63
C LEU A 558 -2.23 16.89 -9.62
N ALA A 559 -2.97 16.83 -10.73
CA ALA A 559 -2.74 15.91 -11.84
C ALA A 559 -2.44 16.69 -13.13
N LEU A 560 -1.41 16.29 -13.85
CA LEU A 560 -1.05 16.85 -15.16
C LEU A 560 -0.73 15.75 -16.18
N ASP A 561 -1.25 15.89 -17.40
CA ASP A 561 -1.12 14.90 -18.48
C ASP A 561 -0.85 15.58 -19.84
N GLY A 562 0.17 15.16 -20.57
CA GLY A 562 0.38 15.51 -21.99
C GLY A 562 0.85 16.94 -22.29
N VAL A 563 1.48 17.62 -21.33
CA VAL A 563 1.82 19.07 -21.38
C VAL A 563 3.31 19.32 -21.62
N THR A 564 3.63 20.38 -22.37
CA THR A 564 5.00 20.83 -22.65
C THR A 564 5.18 22.32 -22.34
N GLY A 565 6.36 22.71 -21.86
CA GLY A 565 6.71 24.11 -21.57
C GLY A 565 7.45 24.30 -20.25
N GLU A 566 7.02 25.25 -19.44
CA GLU A 566 7.52 25.50 -18.07
C GLU A 566 6.36 25.38 -17.09
N VAL A 567 6.50 24.52 -16.07
CA VAL A 567 5.41 24.10 -15.19
C VAL A 567 5.82 24.19 -13.72
N ASP A 568 5.11 24.99 -12.92
CA ASP A 568 5.19 25.02 -11.46
C ASP A 568 3.93 24.37 -10.85
N LEU A 569 4.08 23.27 -10.10
CA LEU A 569 3.01 22.61 -9.33
C LEU A 569 3.30 22.72 -7.82
N LEU A 570 2.39 23.32 -7.05
CA LEU A 570 2.54 23.55 -5.61
C LEU A 570 1.29 23.13 -4.82
N THR A 571 1.48 22.43 -3.70
CA THR A 571 0.43 22.10 -2.72
C THR A 571 1.05 21.98 -1.33
N ALA A 572 0.24 22.00 -0.27
CA ALA A 572 0.64 21.51 1.05
C ALA A 572 0.69 19.97 0.99
N ASP A 573 -0.36 19.28 1.44
CA ASP A 573 -0.35 17.82 1.64
C ASP A 573 -0.77 17.00 0.40
N GLY A 574 -1.18 17.68 -0.69
CA GLY A 574 -1.69 17.03 -1.89
C GLY A 574 -0.64 16.21 -2.64
N SER A 575 -1.00 15.02 -3.12
CA SER A 575 -0.13 14.29 -4.05
C SER A 575 -0.06 14.99 -5.41
N ILE A 576 1.11 14.94 -6.05
CA ILE A 576 1.35 15.45 -7.40
C ILE A 576 1.60 14.26 -8.33
N ASP A 577 0.84 14.13 -9.42
CA ASP A 577 1.10 13.16 -10.49
C ASP A 577 1.21 13.87 -11.85
N VAL A 578 2.22 13.50 -12.64
CA VAL A 578 2.63 14.13 -13.89
C VAL A 578 2.95 13.05 -14.89
N VAL A 579 2.25 13.04 -16.03
CA VAL A 579 2.38 12.04 -17.09
C VAL A 579 2.61 12.73 -18.43
N ASP A 580 3.49 12.18 -19.28
CA ASP A 580 3.76 12.64 -20.65
C ASP A 580 4.09 14.16 -20.72
N GLY A 581 5.12 14.55 -19.97
CA GLY A 581 5.53 15.95 -19.81
C GLY A 581 6.84 16.28 -20.52
N ARG A 582 7.00 17.50 -21.07
CA ARG A 582 8.29 17.93 -21.66
C ARG A 582 8.67 19.37 -21.36
N GLY A 583 9.96 19.65 -21.19
CA GLY A 583 10.48 21.00 -20.93
C GLY A 583 11.00 21.16 -19.50
N ARG A 584 10.47 22.10 -18.71
CA ARG A 584 10.82 22.28 -17.29
C ARG A 584 9.63 22.02 -16.39
N ILE A 585 9.83 21.27 -15.30
CA ILE A 585 8.86 21.16 -14.22
C ILE A 585 9.49 21.38 -12.84
N LEU A 586 8.77 22.09 -11.98
CA LEU A 586 8.95 22.15 -10.53
C LEU A 586 7.68 21.56 -9.88
N ALA A 587 7.84 20.53 -9.06
CA ALA A 587 6.79 19.94 -8.24
C ALA A 587 7.19 20.07 -6.76
N LYS A 588 6.44 20.86 -5.99
CA LYS A 588 6.58 20.93 -4.54
C LYS A 588 5.28 20.57 -3.82
N THR A 589 5.41 19.65 -2.88
CA THR A 589 4.45 19.40 -1.80
C THR A 589 5.20 19.49 -0.47
N ASP A 590 4.49 19.49 0.65
CA ASP A 590 5.08 19.22 1.96
C ASP A 590 5.08 17.68 2.16
N ASP A 591 4.00 17.04 2.61
CA ASP A 591 3.98 15.57 2.86
C ASP A 591 3.54 14.67 1.66
N GLY A 592 3.10 15.27 0.55
CA GLY A 592 2.48 14.54 -0.56
C GLY A 592 3.43 13.65 -1.37
N ARG A 593 2.89 12.59 -1.98
CA ARG A 593 3.62 11.79 -2.97
C ARG A 593 3.84 12.59 -4.25
N ILE A 594 5.07 12.61 -4.77
CA ILE A 594 5.36 13.10 -6.13
C ILE A 594 5.57 11.92 -7.08
N ARG A 595 4.85 11.93 -8.20
CA ARG A 595 5.11 11.08 -9.36
C ARG A 595 5.32 11.95 -10.60
N ILE A 596 6.39 11.67 -11.33
CA ILE A 596 6.67 12.21 -12.66
C ILE A 596 7.02 11.02 -13.57
N ALA A 597 6.26 10.81 -14.64
CA ALA A 597 6.42 9.68 -15.56
C ALA A 597 6.37 10.09 -17.03
N LYS A 598 7.20 9.42 -17.85
CA LYS A 598 7.43 9.73 -19.26
C LYS A 598 7.81 11.20 -19.50
N PHE A 599 8.77 11.71 -18.73
CA PHE A 599 9.17 13.12 -18.80
C PHE A 599 10.47 13.36 -19.57
N ASP A 600 10.49 14.26 -20.56
CA ASP A 600 11.71 14.68 -21.27
C ASP A 600 12.08 16.14 -20.92
N GLY A 601 13.18 16.36 -20.19
CA GLY A 601 13.68 17.71 -19.90
C GLY A 601 14.25 17.90 -18.50
N SER A 602 14.03 19.07 -17.89
CA SER A 602 14.51 19.43 -16.55
C SER A 602 13.41 19.27 -15.50
N ALA A 603 13.70 18.61 -14.39
CA ALA A 603 12.73 18.41 -13.30
C ALA A 603 13.31 18.79 -11.93
N GLU A 604 12.48 19.38 -11.08
CA GLU A 604 12.75 19.65 -9.66
C GLU A 604 11.58 19.11 -8.82
N ALA A 605 11.84 18.19 -7.89
CA ALA A 605 10.83 17.51 -7.09
C ALA A 605 11.16 17.61 -5.60
N ILE A 606 10.31 18.27 -4.81
CA ILE A 606 10.55 18.56 -3.39
C ILE A 606 9.34 18.15 -2.56
N THR A 607 9.59 17.34 -1.55
CA THR A 607 8.66 16.98 -0.46
C THR A 607 9.49 16.86 0.81
N ASP A 608 8.85 16.89 1.97
CA ASP A 608 9.48 16.47 3.22
C ASP A 608 9.30 14.94 3.34
N ASP A 609 8.19 14.38 3.81
CA ASP A 609 8.09 12.91 4.04
C ASP A 609 7.63 12.05 2.84
N GLY A 610 7.24 12.67 1.72
CA GLY A 610 6.65 12.01 0.56
C GLY A 610 7.60 11.10 -0.24
N ARG A 611 7.07 10.01 -0.82
CA ARG A 611 7.80 9.23 -1.84
C ARG A 611 7.87 10.00 -3.16
N ILE A 612 9.05 10.06 -3.75
CA ILE A 612 9.28 10.58 -5.11
C ILE A 612 9.50 9.41 -6.08
N SER A 613 8.76 9.39 -7.18
CA SER A 613 8.95 8.47 -8.31
C SER A 613 9.15 9.25 -9.60
N LEU A 614 10.26 8.99 -10.30
CA LEU A 614 10.72 9.75 -11.47
C LEU A 614 11.03 8.77 -12.61
N GLU A 615 10.40 8.96 -13.77
CA GLU A 615 10.59 8.13 -14.96
C GLU A 615 10.68 9.04 -16.19
N GLY A 616 11.82 9.05 -16.88
CA GLY A 616 12.04 9.98 -17.99
C GLY A 616 13.49 10.14 -18.48
N ARG A 617 13.69 10.99 -19.49
CA ARG A 617 15.00 11.40 -19.99
C ARG A 617 15.34 12.79 -19.47
N PHE A 618 15.94 12.83 -18.29
CA PHE A 618 16.26 14.08 -17.61
C PHE A 618 17.54 14.74 -18.15
N VAL A 619 17.47 16.02 -18.50
CA VAL A 619 18.59 16.90 -18.89
C VAL A 619 19.16 17.63 -17.67
N GLN A 620 18.33 17.83 -16.65
CA GLN A 620 18.71 18.25 -15.30
C GLN A 620 17.69 17.66 -14.33
N LEU A 621 18.13 17.22 -13.16
CA LEU A 621 17.22 16.71 -12.13
C LEU A 621 17.67 17.17 -10.75
N ALA A 622 16.73 17.68 -9.96
CA ALA A 622 16.87 17.85 -8.52
C ALA A 622 15.71 17.12 -7.85
N ALA A 623 15.98 16.24 -6.88
CA ALA A 623 14.95 15.57 -6.10
C ALA A 623 15.33 15.57 -4.62
N ARG A 624 14.42 15.98 -3.74
CA ARG A 624 14.66 16.05 -2.29
C ARG A 624 13.46 15.55 -1.48
N THR A 625 13.76 14.71 -0.50
CA THR A 625 12.87 14.28 0.59
C THR A 625 13.65 14.23 1.91
N GLY A 626 12.95 14.25 3.05
CA GLY A 626 13.41 13.76 4.35
C GLY A 626 13.35 12.23 4.37
N ASP A 627 12.29 11.68 4.96
CA ASP A 627 12.15 10.24 5.25
C ASP A 627 11.66 9.40 4.05
N GLY A 628 11.22 10.06 2.97
CA GLY A 628 10.72 9.44 1.76
C GLY A 628 11.77 8.67 0.95
N SER A 629 11.30 7.83 0.04
CA SER A 629 12.16 7.09 -0.90
C SER A 629 12.16 7.76 -2.28
N ILE A 630 13.32 7.82 -2.93
CA ILE A 630 13.43 8.29 -4.32
C ILE A 630 13.63 7.09 -5.23
N THR A 631 12.76 6.92 -6.22
CA THR A 631 12.95 5.96 -7.32
C THR A 631 13.17 6.72 -8.61
N LEU A 632 14.31 6.50 -9.27
CA LEU A 632 14.65 7.07 -10.57
C LEU A 632 14.72 5.95 -11.61
N VAL A 633 13.92 6.07 -12.66
CA VAL A 633 13.86 5.18 -13.82
C VAL A 633 14.30 5.95 -15.06
N VAL A 634 15.29 5.44 -15.79
CA VAL A 634 15.88 6.10 -16.97
C VAL A 634 16.05 5.12 -18.15
N PRO A 635 16.17 5.61 -19.40
CA PRO A 635 16.42 4.75 -20.56
C PRO A 635 17.70 3.92 -20.48
N ALA A 636 17.71 2.73 -21.08
CA ALA A 636 18.90 1.85 -21.16
C ALA A 636 20.14 2.49 -21.84
N ASN A 637 19.93 3.52 -22.66
CA ASN A 637 20.99 4.27 -23.37
C ASN A 637 21.32 5.64 -22.72
N PHE A 638 20.87 5.87 -21.49
CA PHE A 638 21.03 7.14 -20.78
C PHE A 638 22.47 7.37 -20.27
N ASN A 639 22.92 8.63 -20.28
CA ASN A 639 24.29 9.02 -19.90
C ASN A 639 24.23 10.25 -18.97
N ALA A 640 24.68 10.11 -17.73
CA ALA A 640 24.52 11.13 -16.68
C ALA A 640 25.52 10.94 -15.53
N VAL A 641 25.55 11.89 -14.60
CA VAL A 641 26.24 11.82 -13.31
C VAL A 641 25.19 12.02 -12.22
N ILE A 642 24.96 11.02 -11.38
CA ILE A 642 24.11 11.16 -10.18
C ILE A 642 24.98 11.62 -9.02
N GLU A 643 24.59 12.73 -8.39
CA GLU A 643 25.04 13.08 -7.04
C GLU A 643 23.94 12.70 -6.07
N ALA A 644 24.21 11.75 -5.16
CA ALA A 644 23.23 11.28 -4.21
C ALA A 644 23.70 11.38 -2.75
N ASP A 645 22.81 11.88 -1.90
CA ASP A 645 22.94 12.02 -0.44
C ASP A 645 21.81 11.19 0.18
N ALA A 646 22.14 10.08 0.86
CA ALA A 646 21.19 9.06 1.34
C ALA A 646 21.80 8.05 2.32
N GLU A 647 20.99 7.41 3.18
CA GLU A 647 21.39 6.20 3.94
C GLU A 647 21.85 5.09 2.97
N LYS A 648 21.08 4.86 1.89
CA LYS A 648 21.35 3.77 0.94
C LYS A 648 21.01 4.13 -0.51
N PHE A 649 22.00 4.01 -1.38
CA PHE A 649 21.82 3.92 -2.83
C PHE A 649 21.71 2.45 -3.25
N VAL A 650 20.79 2.13 -4.16
CA VAL A 650 20.60 0.79 -4.73
C VAL A 650 20.53 0.90 -6.24
N ASN A 651 21.44 0.24 -6.95
CA ASN A 651 21.33 0.07 -8.40
C ASN A 651 20.56 -1.22 -8.70
N GLU A 652 19.37 -1.09 -9.28
CA GLU A 652 18.52 -2.16 -9.82
C GLU A 652 18.44 -2.06 -11.36
N SER A 653 19.34 -1.30 -12.02
CA SER A 653 19.39 -1.11 -13.48
C SER A 653 20.43 -2.01 -14.16
N THR A 654 20.24 -2.22 -15.47
CA THR A 654 21.20 -2.90 -16.36
C THR A 654 22.37 -2.01 -16.82
N LEU A 655 22.42 -0.76 -16.34
CA LEU A 655 23.36 0.27 -16.80
C LEU A 655 24.78 0.06 -16.24
N GLN A 656 25.78 0.48 -17.03
CA GLN A 656 27.16 0.63 -16.53
C GLN A 656 27.23 1.85 -15.62
N VAL A 657 27.26 1.60 -14.30
CA VAL A 657 27.34 2.63 -13.26
C VAL A 657 28.67 2.49 -12.50
N THR A 658 29.48 3.55 -12.49
CA THR A 658 30.78 3.60 -11.79
C THR A 658 30.75 4.67 -10.70
N GLU A 659 31.24 4.39 -9.50
CA GLU A 659 31.35 5.39 -8.42
C GLU A 659 32.62 6.24 -8.64
N GLU A 660 32.46 7.57 -8.79
CA GLU A 660 33.58 8.51 -8.95
C GLU A 660 33.94 9.12 -7.59
N THR A 661 35.04 8.66 -6.99
CA THR A 661 35.46 9.08 -5.65
C THR A 661 35.97 10.52 -5.61
N THR A 662 35.28 11.40 -4.88
CA THR A 662 35.83 12.21 -3.75
C THR A 662 34.77 13.18 -3.21
N GLY A 663 34.53 13.17 -1.91
CA GLY A 663 33.64 14.10 -1.21
C GLY A 663 33.55 13.81 0.29
N PRO A 664 32.99 14.73 1.11
CA PRO A 664 32.65 14.42 2.49
C PRO A 664 31.60 13.30 2.55
N ARG A 665 31.73 12.37 3.51
CA ARG A 665 31.07 11.03 3.60
C ARG A 665 29.57 10.90 3.27
N LYS A 666 28.80 12.00 3.24
CA LYS A 666 27.36 12.01 2.96
C LYS A 666 27.05 11.97 1.46
N VAL A 667 27.61 12.90 0.68
CA VAL A 667 27.35 12.99 -0.77
C VAL A 667 28.31 12.08 -1.53
N ARG A 668 27.75 11.18 -2.32
CA ARG A 668 28.49 10.30 -3.25
C ARG A 668 28.12 10.63 -4.69
N ARG A 669 29.01 10.27 -5.63
CA ARG A 669 28.84 10.55 -7.06
C ARG A 669 28.98 9.27 -7.87
N TRP A 670 28.00 9.01 -8.74
CA TRP A 670 27.98 7.87 -9.64
C TRP A 670 27.84 8.33 -11.09
N LYS A 671 28.59 7.72 -11.99
CA LYS A 671 28.60 8.01 -13.43
C LYS A 671 27.93 6.88 -14.18
N ILE A 672 26.97 7.25 -15.02
CA ILE A 672 26.22 6.34 -15.90
C ILE A 672 26.78 6.47 -17.31
N GLY A 673 27.28 5.36 -17.86
CA GLY A 673 27.86 5.33 -19.21
C GLY A 673 29.04 6.30 -19.36
N LYS A 674 28.96 7.19 -20.35
CA LYS A 674 29.99 8.21 -20.63
C LYS A 674 30.01 9.36 -19.62
N GLY A 675 28.99 9.47 -18.75
CA GLY A 675 28.69 10.69 -18.01
C GLY A 675 27.94 11.73 -18.87
N GLY A 676 27.48 12.81 -18.26
CA GLY A 676 26.62 13.80 -18.92
C GLY A 676 26.02 14.78 -17.92
N ALA A 677 24.70 15.00 -18.02
CA ALA A 677 23.94 15.82 -17.09
C ALA A 677 24.13 15.42 -15.62
N VAL A 678 24.18 16.41 -14.72
CA VAL A 678 24.22 16.17 -13.26
C VAL A 678 22.79 16.06 -12.73
N LEU A 679 22.50 14.98 -12.01
CA LEU A 679 21.22 14.68 -11.38
C LEU A 679 21.42 14.60 -9.86
N THR A 680 20.85 15.55 -9.11
CA THR A 680 21.05 15.67 -7.67
C THR A 680 19.87 15.08 -6.92
N LEU A 681 20.10 14.00 -6.16
CA LEU A 681 19.06 13.27 -5.43
C LEU A 681 19.38 13.26 -3.92
N ARG A 682 18.45 13.67 -3.06
CA ARG A 682 18.68 13.75 -1.60
C ARG A 682 17.55 13.16 -0.79
N THR A 683 17.89 12.30 0.17
CA THR A 683 17.01 11.77 1.20
C THR A 683 17.77 11.73 2.52
N GLY A 684 17.08 11.95 3.65
CA GLY A 684 17.64 11.75 4.98
C GLY A 684 17.72 10.27 5.31
N ASP A 685 16.60 9.73 5.78
CA ASP A 685 16.48 8.36 6.32
C ASP A 685 15.97 7.34 5.30
N GLY A 686 15.78 7.76 4.05
CA GLY A 686 15.29 6.94 2.96
C GLY A 686 16.38 6.30 2.10
N ARG A 687 15.91 5.57 1.07
CA ARG A 687 16.76 4.95 0.04
C ARG A 687 16.49 5.53 -1.33
N ILE A 688 17.57 5.60 -2.13
CA ILE A 688 17.54 5.96 -3.54
C ILE A 688 17.67 4.67 -4.35
N ILE A 689 16.76 4.47 -5.30
CA ILE A 689 16.74 3.31 -6.19
C ILE A 689 16.89 3.79 -7.63
N LEU A 690 17.94 3.34 -8.32
CA LEU A 690 18.12 3.54 -9.76
C LEU A 690 17.63 2.31 -10.53
N ARG A 691 16.82 2.52 -11.56
CA ARG A 691 16.33 1.48 -12.49
C ARG A 691 16.50 1.93 -13.93
N SER A 692 16.63 0.95 -14.83
CA SER A 692 16.50 1.14 -16.27
C SER A 692 15.07 0.81 -16.69
N THR A 693 14.56 1.46 -17.75
CA THR A 693 13.58 0.78 -18.60
C THR A 693 14.34 -0.20 -19.50
N ASP A 694 13.86 -1.44 -19.58
CA ASP A 694 14.32 -2.37 -20.62
C ASP A 694 13.87 -1.85 -21.99
N GLU A 695 14.68 -2.06 -23.04
CA GLU A 695 14.26 -1.77 -24.42
C GLU A 695 13.26 -2.84 -24.90
N PRO A 696 12.23 -2.46 -25.69
CA PRO A 696 11.19 -3.38 -26.20
C PRO A 696 11.65 -4.23 -27.40
#